data_AF-A0A7D9HKU3-F1
#
_entry.id   AF-A0A7D9HKU3-F1
#
_cell.length_a   1.000
_cell.length_b   1.000
_cell.length_c   1.000
_cell.angle_alpha   90.00
_cell.angle_beta   90.00
_cell.angle_gamma   90.00
#
_symmetry.space_group_name_H-M   'P 1'
#
loop_
_entity.id
_entity.type
_entity.pdbx_description
1 polymer ?
#
loop_
_entity_poly.entity_id
_entity_poly.type
_entity_poly.pdbx_seq_one_letter_code
_entity_poly.pdbx_strand_id
1 'polypeptide(L)'
;MEYCVGSCSDVLEVHKKPLAEKEIAAVCKGSLNGLSYLHSNDKIHRDVKAGNVLLTEDGVVKLADFGSASILSPANSFVGTPYWMAPEVILAMDEGQYDGKVDVWSLGITCIELAERKPPLFNMNAMSALYHIAQNDPPALSTDGWSASFKQFISKCLEKNPPDRPSSQELLPHEFLTQHQQKNVLKELVQRTKSQVRALDNMNYKRVKKIFMNDGTTGVEDSSSFDNDDDASSQAGVSNNKTASVQSHGSSISSNHNSSTESIPGATAESKRKAEVKENIAKDDDVISLFTPKKDGEEDERFATIRPINAILRQREQHQSNDDFREQMNVYKQMRQQHQKQLLQLENKLKNEMNEHRKQLDREYEQQVHQFDREMEKLKSKHKTDYEQKLRQFATDERKLTKQIKEQHENEMKMCATKQKTAYKNNKSKFKKDLREGKIDHSKYRDEKGKVAADQQHFTQTKLKEHKDYLEAEIRKFRRQQIVHRHDLEAKLLREEMDKLGGQKDQAHEMLVRHHECTQDMEFRHLEMVQKMRLDHQKTQQSTEWSNQMEYNKRAELDLKRRHMMEQKQQPKTLKAQELKIKKQFHDTVKIQYRQYKAYQKQVLQTAPKENHKELIETFKEDRNRKMADLKLQYDQSIYDMLQRQS
;
A
#
# COMPACT_ATOMS: atom_id res chain seq x y z
N MET A 1 5.85 -12.60 -4.05
CA MET A 1 5.00 -12.06 -5.14
C MET A 1 5.88 -11.76 -6.34
N GLU A 2 5.36 -11.88 -7.57
CA GLU A 2 6.11 -11.47 -8.77
C GLU A 2 6.35 -9.95 -8.75
N TYR A 3 7.44 -9.50 -9.37
CA TYR A 3 7.76 -8.07 -9.44
C TYR A 3 6.89 -7.36 -10.49
N CYS A 4 6.26 -6.26 -10.09
CA CYS A 4 5.53 -5.34 -10.97
C CYS A 4 6.15 -3.95 -10.88
N VAL A 5 6.02 -3.15 -11.95
CA VAL A 5 6.59 -1.79 -12.03
C VAL A 5 5.88 -0.83 -11.08
N GLY A 6 4.57 -1.03 -10.89
CA GLY A 6 3.74 -0.22 -10.00
C GLY A 6 2.26 -0.49 -10.23
N SER A 7 1.42 0.17 -9.44
CA SER A 7 -0.04 0.18 -9.60
C SER A 7 -0.49 1.19 -10.65
N CYS A 8 -1.71 1.04 -11.16
CA CYS A 8 -2.29 2.05 -12.06
C CYS A 8 -2.49 3.40 -11.35
N SER A 9 -2.69 3.40 -10.02
CA SER A 9 -2.67 4.62 -9.21
C SER A 9 -1.32 5.33 -9.26
N ASP A 10 -0.21 4.59 -9.11
CA ASP A 10 1.15 5.15 -9.19
C ASP A 10 1.39 5.79 -10.57
N VAL A 11 0.89 5.16 -11.64
CA VAL A 11 0.99 5.69 -13.01
C VAL A 11 0.24 7.03 -13.12
N LEU A 12 -0.98 7.13 -12.59
CA LEU A 12 -1.73 8.40 -12.55
C LEU A 12 -0.98 9.48 -11.74
N GLU A 13 -0.34 9.09 -10.65
CA GLU A 13 0.45 10.00 -9.82
C GLU A 13 1.71 10.50 -10.51
N VAL A 14 2.39 9.67 -11.29
CA VAL A 14 3.59 10.08 -12.05
C VAL A 14 3.23 11.04 -13.18
N HIS A 15 2.20 10.73 -13.96
CA HIS A 15 1.82 11.57 -15.12
C HIS A 15 1.02 12.82 -14.72
N LYS A 16 0.38 12.82 -13.55
CA LYS A 16 -0.57 13.86 -13.09
C LYS A 16 -1.66 14.18 -14.13
N LYS A 17 -1.99 13.20 -14.97
CA LYS A 17 -2.99 13.26 -16.05
C LYS A 17 -3.80 11.96 -16.08
N PRO A 18 -5.06 12.00 -16.54
CA PRO A 18 -5.81 10.79 -16.88
C PRO A 18 -5.07 9.89 -17.86
N LEU A 19 -5.38 8.60 -17.84
CA LEU A 19 -4.93 7.68 -18.87
C LEU A 19 -5.73 7.89 -20.16
N ALA A 20 -5.12 7.59 -21.30
CA ALA A 20 -5.83 7.60 -22.57
C ALA A 20 -6.88 6.48 -22.62
N GLU A 21 -7.97 6.67 -23.34
CA GLU A 21 -9.07 5.69 -23.41
C GLU A 21 -8.59 4.28 -23.81
N LYS A 22 -7.67 4.20 -24.78
CA LYS A 22 -7.02 2.94 -25.19
C LYS A 22 -6.21 2.26 -24.09
N GLU A 23 -5.58 3.03 -23.21
CA GLU A 23 -4.81 2.53 -22.07
C GLU A 23 -5.78 1.98 -21.01
N ILE A 24 -6.87 2.72 -20.73
CA ILE A 24 -7.94 2.28 -19.81
C ILE A 24 -8.57 0.98 -20.30
N ALA A 25 -8.90 0.88 -21.60
CA ALA A 25 -9.46 -0.34 -22.18
C ALA A 25 -8.54 -1.55 -22.02
N ALA A 26 -7.23 -1.37 -22.22
CA ALA A 26 -6.24 -2.44 -22.05
C ALA A 26 -6.09 -2.87 -20.58
N VAL A 27 -6.05 -1.90 -19.64
CA VAL A 27 -6.06 -2.19 -18.20
C VAL A 27 -7.33 -2.95 -17.81
N CYS A 28 -8.49 -2.44 -18.20
CA CYS A 28 -9.81 -3.00 -17.91
C CYS A 28 -9.95 -4.44 -18.42
N LYS A 29 -9.52 -4.71 -19.65
CA LYS A 29 -9.52 -6.06 -20.22
C LYS A 29 -8.66 -7.04 -19.42
N GLY A 30 -7.47 -6.60 -19.01
CA GLY A 30 -6.58 -7.39 -18.16
C GLY A 30 -7.20 -7.71 -16.79
N SER A 31 -7.78 -6.70 -16.14
CA SER A 31 -8.50 -6.85 -14.88
C SER A 31 -9.72 -7.78 -15.01
N LEU A 32 -10.52 -7.65 -16.07
CA LEU A 32 -11.67 -8.53 -16.33
C LEU A 32 -11.29 -9.98 -16.53
N ASN A 33 -10.18 -10.27 -17.22
CA ASN A 33 -9.68 -11.64 -17.34
C ASN A 33 -9.33 -12.22 -15.96
N GLY A 34 -8.68 -11.42 -15.11
CA GLY A 34 -8.37 -11.81 -13.72
C GLY A 34 -9.63 -12.04 -12.89
N LEU A 35 -10.61 -11.14 -12.95
CA LEU A 35 -11.89 -11.26 -12.25
C LEU A 35 -12.72 -12.45 -12.77
N SER A 36 -12.76 -12.67 -14.08
CA SER A 36 -13.43 -13.83 -14.68
C SER A 36 -12.85 -15.14 -14.17
N TYR A 37 -11.53 -15.22 -14.00
CA TYR A 37 -10.87 -16.37 -13.40
C TYR A 37 -11.22 -16.54 -11.91
N LEU A 38 -11.26 -15.45 -11.14
CA LEU A 38 -11.63 -15.54 -9.71
C LEU A 38 -13.08 -16.00 -9.55
N HIS A 39 -14.00 -15.39 -10.29
CA HIS A 39 -15.44 -15.69 -10.18
C HIS A 39 -15.76 -17.11 -10.67
N SER A 40 -15.05 -17.64 -11.67
CA SER A 40 -15.22 -19.03 -12.11
C SER A 40 -14.75 -20.07 -11.08
N ASN A 41 -14.05 -19.62 -10.04
CA ASN A 41 -13.59 -20.45 -8.92
C ASN A 41 -14.29 -20.08 -7.60
N ASP A 42 -15.46 -19.42 -7.68
CA ASP A 42 -16.26 -18.98 -6.54
C ASP A 42 -15.52 -18.06 -5.56
N LYS A 43 -14.55 -17.27 -6.07
CA LYS A 43 -13.79 -16.29 -5.30
C LYS A 43 -14.20 -14.87 -5.67
N ILE A 44 -14.11 -13.96 -4.71
CA ILE A 44 -14.45 -12.54 -4.87
C ILE A 44 -13.27 -11.71 -4.38
N HIS A 45 -12.83 -10.70 -5.13
CA HIS A 45 -11.72 -9.82 -4.76
C HIS A 45 -12.12 -8.81 -3.66
N ARG A 46 -13.28 -8.16 -3.79
CA ARG A 46 -13.91 -7.18 -2.86
C ARG A 46 -13.16 -5.86 -2.64
N ASP A 47 -11.98 -5.68 -3.23
CA ASP A 47 -11.21 -4.42 -3.16
C ASP A 47 -10.53 -4.05 -4.50
N VAL A 48 -11.29 -4.05 -5.59
CA VAL A 48 -10.79 -3.61 -6.91
C VAL A 48 -10.76 -2.08 -6.97
N LYS A 49 -9.56 -1.52 -7.18
CA LYS A 49 -9.28 -0.08 -7.34
C LYS A 49 -7.98 0.11 -8.12
N ALA A 50 -7.69 1.30 -8.66
CA ALA A 50 -6.47 1.50 -9.46
C ALA A 50 -5.18 1.19 -8.68
N GLY A 51 -5.19 1.36 -7.35
CA GLY A 51 -4.07 0.98 -6.47
C GLY A 51 -3.79 -0.53 -6.39
N ASN A 52 -4.80 -1.38 -6.66
CA ASN A 52 -4.70 -2.84 -6.58
C ASN A 52 -4.61 -3.51 -7.96
N VAL A 53 -4.48 -2.70 -9.03
CA VAL A 53 -4.25 -3.17 -10.39
C VAL A 53 -2.81 -2.84 -10.77
N LEU A 54 -1.96 -3.85 -10.81
CA LEU A 54 -0.53 -3.71 -11.07
C LEU A 54 -0.18 -3.94 -12.54
N LEU A 55 0.92 -3.34 -12.99
CA LEU A 55 1.48 -3.51 -14.32
C LEU A 55 2.90 -4.10 -14.24
N THR A 56 3.14 -5.18 -14.96
CA THR A 56 4.49 -5.74 -15.13
C THR A 56 5.30 -4.92 -16.14
N GLU A 57 6.61 -5.18 -16.23
CA GLU A 57 7.48 -4.51 -17.20
C GLU A 57 7.08 -4.78 -18.67
N ASP A 58 6.53 -5.95 -18.95
CA ASP A 58 6.05 -6.32 -20.27
C ASP A 58 4.64 -5.78 -20.58
N GLY A 59 4.04 -5.01 -19.67
CA GLY A 59 2.70 -4.43 -19.84
C GLY A 59 1.57 -5.44 -19.59
N VAL A 60 1.80 -6.45 -18.75
CA VAL A 60 0.75 -7.38 -18.30
C VAL A 60 0.07 -6.83 -17.07
N VAL A 61 -1.27 -6.86 -17.05
CA VAL A 61 -2.10 -6.43 -15.92
C VAL A 61 -2.24 -7.56 -14.92
N LYS A 62 -2.08 -7.25 -13.63
CA LYS A 62 -2.22 -8.21 -12.52
C LYS A 62 -3.09 -7.61 -11.42
N LEU A 63 -4.06 -8.38 -10.92
CA LEU A 63 -4.78 -8.02 -9.69
C LEU A 63 -3.91 -8.35 -8.49
N ALA A 64 -3.89 -7.46 -7.50
CA ALA A 64 -3.10 -7.59 -6.27
C ALA A 64 -3.93 -7.18 -5.05
N ASP A 65 -3.35 -7.41 -3.86
CA ASP A 65 -3.98 -7.12 -2.56
C ASP A 65 -5.31 -7.86 -2.34
N PHE A 66 -5.19 -9.18 -2.14
CA PHE A 66 -6.29 -10.06 -1.79
C PHE A 66 -6.63 -10.04 -0.28
N GLY A 67 -6.20 -9.01 0.47
CA GLY A 67 -6.43 -8.92 1.91
C GLY A 67 -7.91 -8.85 2.30
N SER A 68 -8.75 -8.37 1.39
CA SER A 68 -10.21 -8.35 1.55
C SER A 68 -10.92 -9.46 0.76
N ALA A 69 -10.21 -10.37 0.09
CA ALA A 69 -10.83 -11.36 -0.78
C ALA A 69 -11.70 -12.37 0.00
N SER A 70 -12.69 -12.95 -0.68
CA SER A 70 -13.49 -14.07 -0.18
C SER A 70 -13.12 -15.33 -0.95
N ILE A 71 -12.99 -16.45 -0.24
CA ILE A 71 -12.84 -17.79 -0.83
C ILE A 71 -14.19 -18.47 -1.11
N LEU A 72 -15.30 -17.81 -0.76
CA LEU A 72 -16.66 -18.29 -0.95
C LEU A 72 -17.50 -17.19 -1.63
N SER A 73 -18.36 -17.62 -2.55
CA SER A 73 -19.40 -16.82 -3.18
C SER A 73 -20.72 -17.59 -3.07
N PRO A 74 -21.80 -17.03 -2.50
CA PRO A 74 -21.95 -15.65 -2.05
C PRO A 74 -21.20 -15.34 -0.74
N ALA A 75 -20.87 -14.06 -0.53
CA ALA A 75 -20.29 -13.54 0.71
C ALA A 75 -21.24 -12.52 1.39
N ASN A 76 -21.01 -12.23 2.67
CA ASN A 76 -21.85 -11.33 3.47
C ASN A 76 -21.06 -10.30 4.30
N SER A 77 -19.72 -10.38 4.35
CA SER A 77 -18.94 -9.48 5.20
C SER A 77 -18.90 -8.06 4.63
N PHE A 78 -19.04 -7.05 5.48
CA PHE A 78 -18.87 -5.65 5.09
C PHE A 78 -17.38 -5.28 5.00
N VAL A 79 -16.79 -5.41 3.81
CA VAL A 79 -15.37 -5.13 3.54
C VAL A 79 -15.21 -4.44 2.17
N GLY A 80 -14.09 -3.73 2.00
CA GLY A 80 -13.75 -3.02 0.77
C GLY A 80 -13.42 -1.55 1.02
N THR A 81 -12.96 -0.84 -0.02
CA THR A 81 -12.69 0.60 0.07
C THR A 81 -13.95 1.41 -0.27
N PRO A 82 -14.47 2.26 0.65
CA PRO A 82 -15.82 2.87 0.56
C PRO A 82 -16.26 3.43 -0.79
N TYR A 83 -15.38 4.15 -1.51
CA TYR A 83 -15.74 4.82 -2.76
C TYR A 83 -15.92 3.86 -3.96
N TRP A 84 -15.36 2.63 -3.87
CA TRP A 84 -15.47 1.60 -4.91
C TRP A 84 -16.51 0.52 -4.57
N MET A 85 -17.06 0.54 -3.34
CA MET A 85 -17.99 -0.50 -2.88
C MET A 85 -19.30 -0.48 -3.69
N ALA A 86 -19.79 -1.67 -4.02
CA ALA A 86 -21.08 -1.85 -4.66
C ALA A 86 -22.24 -1.63 -3.67
N PRO A 87 -23.39 -1.10 -4.12
CA PRO A 87 -24.52 -0.77 -3.25
C PRO A 87 -25.01 -1.99 -2.46
N GLU A 88 -25.02 -3.18 -3.06
CA GLU A 88 -25.43 -4.41 -2.39
C GLU A 88 -24.49 -4.84 -1.26
N VAL A 89 -23.20 -4.49 -1.30
CA VAL A 89 -22.26 -4.75 -0.18
C VAL A 89 -22.61 -3.85 1.00
N ILE A 90 -23.05 -2.61 0.72
CA ILE A 90 -23.46 -1.64 1.73
C ILE A 90 -24.80 -2.01 2.35
N LEU A 91 -25.74 -2.50 1.54
CA LEU A 91 -27.06 -2.93 1.99
C LEU A 91 -27.02 -4.30 2.71
N ALA A 92 -25.97 -5.10 2.50
CA ALA A 92 -25.82 -6.41 3.12
C ALA A 92 -25.38 -6.40 4.60
N MET A 93 -25.26 -5.23 5.25
CA MET A 93 -24.68 -5.09 6.59
C MET A 93 -25.38 -5.91 7.70
N ASP A 94 -26.66 -6.29 7.53
CA ASP A 94 -27.41 -7.06 8.55
C ASP A 94 -27.74 -8.51 8.12
N GLU A 95 -28.24 -8.77 6.89
CA GLU A 95 -28.67 -10.12 6.45
C GLU A 95 -28.44 -10.43 4.95
N GLY A 96 -27.79 -9.53 4.19
CA GLY A 96 -27.67 -9.67 2.74
C GLY A 96 -26.49 -10.54 2.29
N GLN A 97 -26.60 -11.10 1.08
CA GLN A 97 -25.52 -11.81 0.40
C GLN A 97 -25.23 -11.15 -0.95
N TYR A 98 -23.97 -11.19 -1.37
CA TYR A 98 -23.53 -10.68 -2.66
C TYR A 98 -22.54 -11.65 -3.34
N ASP A 99 -22.48 -11.60 -4.66
CA ASP A 99 -21.64 -12.47 -5.50
C ASP A 99 -20.44 -11.70 -6.09
N GLY A 100 -19.74 -12.31 -7.04
CA GLY A 100 -18.61 -11.69 -7.74
C GLY A 100 -18.96 -10.40 -8.52
N LYS A 101 -20.24 -10.08 -8.76
CA LYS A 101 -20.61 -8.87 -9.52
C LYS A 101 -20.28 -7.58 -8.77
N VAL A 102 -19.99 -7.64 -7.46
CA VAL A 102 -19.47 -6.50 -6.69
C VAL A 102 -18.11 -6.02 -7.22
N ASP A 103 -17.30 -6.92 -7.78
CA ASP A 103 -16.00 -6.57 -8.38
C ASP A 103 -16.18 -5.90 -9.73
N VAL A 104 -17.27 -6.21 -10.45
CA VAL A 104 -17.65 -5.54 -11.70
C VAL A 104 -18.02 -4.09 -11.45
N TRP A 105 -18.79 -3.81 -10.39
CA TRP A 105 -19.07 -2.44 -9.97
C TRP A 105 -17.80 -1.69 -9.59
N SER A 106 -16.96 -2.29 -8.75
CA SER A 106 -15.68 -1.73 -8.32
C SER A 106 -14.77 -1.44 -9.52
N LEU A 107 -14.78 -2.29 -10.56
CA LEU A 107 -14.09 -2.05 -11.82
C LEU A 107 -14.68 -0.86 -12.61
N GLY A 108 -16.00 -0.69 -12.61
CA GLY A 108 -16.67 0.48 -13.19
C GLY A 108 -16.20 1.80 -12.54
N ILE A 109 -16.13 1.81 -11.21
CA ILE A 109 -15.57 2.96 -10.46
C ILE A 109 -14.09 3.14 -10.77
N THR A 110 -13.32 2.06 -10.86
CA THR A 110 -11.90 2.10 -11.25
C THR A 110 -11.71 2.69 -12.65
N CYS A 111 -12.62 2.44 -13.60
CA CYS A 111 -12.57 3.06 -14.93
C CYS A 111 -12.76 4.58 -14.85
N ILE A 112 -13.69 5.05 -14.01
CA ILE A 112 -13.86 6.49 -13.75
C ILE A 112 -12.61 7.06 -13.08
N GLU A 113 -12.03 6.37 -12.10
CA GLU A 113 -10.79 6.76 -11.44
C GLU A 113 -9.63 6.92 -12.44
N LEU A 114 -9.47 6.01 -13.41
CA LEU A 114 -8.42 6.11 -14.43
C LEU A 114 -8.67 7.27 -15.42
N ALA A 115 -9.93 7.62 -15.66
CA ALA A 115 -10.35 8.71 -16.53
C ALA A 115 -10.32 10.09 -15.85
N GLU A 116 -10.53 10.16 -14.53
CA GLU A 116 -10.71 11.41 -13.79
C GLU A 116 -9.71 11.59 -12.64
N ARG A 117 -8.77 10.64 -12.50
CA ARG A 117 -7.71 10.53 -11.48
C ARG A 117 -8.18 10.25 -10.05
N LYS A 118 -9.48 10.32 -9.80
CA LYS A 118 -10.10 10.09 -8.49
C LYS A 118 -11.44 9.38 -8.70
N PRO A 119 -11.87 8.52 -7.76
CA PRO A 119 -13.20 7.96 -7.84
C PRO A 119 -14.27 9.04 -7.63
N PRO A 120 -15.52 8.79 -8.04
CA PRO A 120 -16.66 9.61 -7.64
C PRO A 120 -16.72 9.77 -6.12
N LEU A 121 -17.25 10.90 -5.66
CA LEU A 121 -17.47 11.19 -4.22
C LEU A 121 -16.20 11.25 -3.36
N PHE A 122 -15.00 11.26 -3.95
CA PHE A 122 -13.72 11.32 -3.21
C PHE A 122 -13.57 12.55 -2.30
N ASN A 123 -14.31 13.62 -2.57
CA ASN A 123 -14.35 14.83 -1.76
C ASN A 123 -15.27 14.72 -0.53
N MET A 124 -16.05 13.64 -0.40
CA MET A 124 -16.92 13.36 0.74
C MET A 124 -16.21 12.44 1.73
N ASN A 125 -16.63 12.46 3.00
CA ASN A 125 -16.15 11.46 3.96
C ASN A 125 -16.73 10.07 3.64
N ALA A 126 -16.06 9.01 4.10
CA ALA A 126 -16.40 7.63 3.79
C ALA A 126 -17.87 7.28 4.10
N MET A 127 -18.39 7.65 5.28
CA MET A 127 -19.78 7.32 5.64
C MET A 127 -20.81 8.06 4.77
N SER A 128 -20.54 9.31 4.40
CA SER A 128 -21.42 10.06 3.51
C SER A 128 -21.38 9.50 2.09
N ALA A 129 -20.22 9.05 1.62
CA ALA A 129 -20.07 8.38 0.34
C ALA A 129 -20.85 7.05 0.30
N LEU A 130 -20.75 6.22 1.35
CA LEU A 130 -21.49 4.97 1.45
C LEU A 130 -23.01 5.20 1.37
N TYR A 131 -23.52 6.18 2.12
CA TYR A 131 -24.94 6.55 2.07
C TYR A 131 -25.35 7.01 0.65
N HIS A 132 -24.51 7.83 0.01
CA HIS A 132 -24.77 8.34 -1.33
C HIS A 132 -24.76 7.21 -2.39
N ILE A 133 -23.84 6.25 -2.29
CA ILE A 133 -23.77 5.08 -3.20
C ILE A 133 -25.04 4.23 -3.08
N ALA A 134 -25.53 4.01 -1.85
CA ALA A 134 -26.73 3.22 -1.63
C ALA A 134 -28.00 3.92 -2.16
N GLN A 135 -28.13 5.23 -1.94
CA GLN A 135 -29.40 5.95 -2.15
C GLN A 135 -29.53 6.62 -3.52
N ASN A 136 -28.45 7.16 -4.09
CA ASN A 136 -28.52 7.98 -5.31
C ASN A 136 -28.24 7.18 -6.58
N ASP A 137 -28.46 7.82 -7.72
CA ASP A 137 -28.16 7.25 -9.04
C ASP A 137 -26.67 6.95 -9.21
N PRO A 138 -26.31 5.93 -10.01
CA PRO A 138 -24.93 5.57 -10.24
C PRO A 138 -24.15 6.72 -10.90
N PRO A 139 -22.86 6.90 -10.54
CA PRO A 139 -22.07 7.98 -11.11
C PRO A 139 -21.79 7.73 -12.60
N ALA A 140 -21.62 8.82 -13.34
CA ALA A 140 -21.18 8.82 -14.73
C ALA A 140 -19.91 9.66 -14.88
N LEU A 141 -19.22 9.52 -16.01
CA LEU A 141 -18.09 10.38 -16.37
C LEU A 141 -18.55 11.84 -16.45
N SER A 142 -17.90 12.71 -15.68
CA SER A 142 -18.16 14.15 -15.60
C SER A 142 -17.58 14.94 -16.76
N THR A 143 -16.57 14.39 -17.43
CA THR A 143 -15.85 15.04 -18.53
C THR A 143 -16.39 14.65 -19.90
N ASP A 144 -16.55 15.64 -20.78
CA ASP A 144 -16.87 15.41 -22.18
C ASP A 144 -15.60 15.03 -22.96
N GLY A 145 -15.76 14.18 -24.00
CA GLY A 145 -14.66 13.73 -24.87
C GLY A 145 -14.40 12.23 -24.89
N TRP A 146 -15.07 11.44 -24.03
CA TRP A 146 -15.01 9.97 -24.03
C TRP A 146 -15.97 9.35 -25.04
N SER A 147 -15.58 8.22 -25.63
CA SER A 147 -16.41 7.52 -26.61
C SER A 147 -17.74 7.03 -26.00
N ALA A 148 -18.75 6.88 -26.87
CA ALA A 148 -20.04 6.32 -26.46
C ALA A 148 -19.90 4.88 -25.96
N SER A 149 -18.99 4.08 -26.56
CA SER A 149 -18.75 2.70 -26.14
C SER A 149 -18.13 2.63 -24.75
N PHE A 150 -17.24 3.55 -24.38
CA PHE A 150 -16.69 3.64 -23.03
C PHE A 150 -17.74 4.07 -21.99
N LYS A 151 -18.54 5.11 -22.30
CA LYS A 151 -19.64 5.55 -21.44
C LYS A 151 -20.66 4.43 -21.20
N GLN A 152 -21.03 3.70 -22.26
CA GLN A 152 -21.94 2.56 -22.16
C GLN A 152 -21.35 1.41 -21.34
N PHE A 153 -20.04 1.14 -21.48
CA PHE A 153 -19.37 0.12 -20.67
C PHE A 153 -19.43 0.45 -19.18
N ILE A 154 -19.11 1.68 -18.79
CA ILE A 154 -19.22 2.14 -17.39
C ILE A 154 -20.66 2.01 -16.89
N SER A 155 -21.64 2.46 -17.68
CA SER A 155 -23.06 2.36 -17.31
C SER A 155 -23.48 0.92 -17.03
N LYS A 156 -23.01 -0.06 -17.83
CA LYS A 156 -23.30 -1.48 -17.58
C LYS A 156 -22.63 -2.00 -16.30
N CYS A 157 -21.38 -1.60 -16.04
CA CYS A 157 -20.69 -1.99 -14.81
C CYS A 157 -21.35 -1.40 -13.55
N LEU A 158 -21.92 -0.20 -13.66
CA LEU A 158 -22.55 0.54 -12.56
C LEU A 158 -24.06 0.36 -12.49
N GLU A 159 -24.58 -0.74 -13.01
CA GLU A 159 -25.97 -1.11 -12.80
C GLU A 159 -26.18 -1.46 -11.32
N LYS A 160 -27.10 -0.75 -10.65
CA LYS A 160 -27.27 -0.88 -9.18
C LYS A 160 -27.86 -2.22 -8.80
N ASN A 161 -28.78 -2.75 -9.62
CA ASN A 161 -29.37 -4.06 -9.41
C ASN A 161 -28.37 -5.16 -9.82
N PRO A 162 -27.91 -6.02 -8.89
CA PRO A 162 -26.97 -7.09 -9.22
C PRO A 162 -27.44 -8.06 -10.32
N PRO A 163 -28.74 -8.44 -10.42
CA PRO A 163 -29.21 -9.28 -11.52
C PRO A 163 -29.02 -8.65 -12.90
N ASP A 164 -29.24 -7.34 -13.01
CA ASP A 164 -29.14 -6.57 -14.27
C ASP A 164 -27.68 -6.25 -14.63
N ARG A 165 -26.78 -6.26 -13.64
CA ARG A 165 -25.34 -6.07 -13.85
C ARG A 165 -24.74 -7.32 -14.55
N PRO A 166 -24.03 -7.17 -15.67
CA PRO A 166 -23.39 -8.31 -16.34
C PRO A 166 -22.25 -8.87 -15.49
N SER A 167 -21.99 -10.17 -15.64
CA SER A 167 -20.82 -10.84 -15.07
C SER A 167 -19.51 -10.38 -15.74
N SER A 168 -18.38 -10.64 -15.08
CA SER A 168 -17.05 -10.35 -15.63
C SER A 168 -16.81 -11.05 -16.98
N GLN A 169 -17.35 -12.26 -17.17
CA GLN A 169 -17.25 -13.00 -18.43
C GLN A 169 -18.09 -12.38 -19.55
N GLU A 170 -19.31 -11.91 -19.24
CA GLU A 170 -20.21 -11.27 -20.21
C GLU A 170 -19.73 -9.88 -20.67
N LEU A 171 -18.87 -9.23 -19.89
CA LEU A 171 -18.28 -7.94 -20.25
C LEU A 171 -17.06 -8.05 -21.18
N LEU A 172 -16.38 -9.19 -21.24
CA LEU A 172 -15.22 -9.40 -22.12
C LEU A 172 -15.48 -9.10 -23.62
N PRO A 173 -16.64 -9.48 -24.22
CA PRO A 173 -16.95 -9.15 -25.61
C PRO A 173 -17.45 -7.72 -25.85
N HIS A 174 -17.47 -6.85 -24.83
CA HIS A 174 -18.00 -5.49 -24.99
C HIS A 174 -17.18 -4.66 -25.99
N GLU A 175 -17.88 -3.84 -26.80
CA GLU A 175 -17.31 -3.06 -27.90
C GLU A 175 -16.07 -2.23 -27.48
N PHE A 176 -16.18 -1.55 -26.33
CA PHE A 176 -15.10 -0.79 -25.69
C PHE A 176 -13.76 -1.57 -25.60
N LEU A 177 -13.81 -2.84 -25.21
CA LEU A 177 -12.64 -3.70 -25.03
C LEU A 177 -12.16 -4.31 -26.35
N THR A 178 -13.08 -4.55 -27.28
CA THR A 178 -12.76 -5.15 -28.59
C THR A 178 -12.21 -4.14 -29.60
N GLN A 179 -12.58 -2.86 -29.50
CA GLN A 179 -12.11 -1.80 -30.39
C GLN A 179 -10.63 -1.44 -30.16
N HIS A 180 -10.11 -1.66 -28.95
CA HIS A 180 -8.80 -1.18 -28.52
C HIS A 180 -7.70 -2.27 -28.48
N GLN A 181 -7.74 -3.26 -29.37
CA GLN A 181 -6.79 -4.40 -29.39
C GLN A 181 -5.38 -4.06 -29.93
N GLN A 182 -4.91 -2.83 -29.75
CA GLN A 182 -3.55 -2.47 -30.13
C GLN A 182 -2.54 -3.21 -29.26
N LYS A 183 -1.61 -3.94 -29.89
CA LYS A 183 -0.50 -4.58 -29.20
C LYS A 183 0.43 -3.51 -28.63
N ASN A 184 1.04 -3.77 -27.47
CA ASN A 184 2.03 -2.94 -26.80
C ASN A 184 1.56 -1.62 -26.15
N VAL A 185 0.25 -1.29 -26.13
CA VAL A 185 -0.26 -0.05 -25.49
C VAL A 185 0.24 0.10 -24.04
N LEU A 186 0.11 -0.96 -23.23
CA LEU A 186 0.55 -0.92 -21.83
C LEU A 186 2.07 -0.94 -21.69
N LYS A 187 2.79 -1.58 -22.62
CA LYS A 187 4.26 -1.57 -22.63
C LYS A 187 4.80 -0.17 -22.93
N GLU A 188 4.18 0.55 -23.87
CA GLU A 188 4.47 1.96 -24.15
C GLU A 188 4.15 2.86 -22.94
N LEU A 189 2.99 2.64 -22.29
CA LEU A 189 2.63 3.35 -21.06
C LEU A 189 3.67 3.13 -19.96
N VAL A 190 4.10 1.88 -19.73
CA VAL A 190 5.14 1.54 -18.74
C VAL A 190 6.45 2.24 -19.08
N GLN A 191 6.88 2.20 -20.34
CA GLN A 191 8.12 2.86 -20.77
C GLN A 191 8.05 4.39 -20.61
N ARG A 192 6.91 5.00 -20.97
CA ARG A 192 6.65 6.43 -20.79
C ARG A 192 6.68 6.81 -19.31
N THR A 193 6.13 5.97 -18.44
CA THR A 193 6.15 6.15 -16.99
C THR A 193 7.56 6.07 -16.42
N LYS A 194 8.35 5.05 -16.79
CA LYS A 194 9.75 4.91 -16.36
C LYS A 194 10.59 6.13 -16.77
N SER A 195 10.43 6.61 -18.00
CA SER A 195 11.13 7.81 -18.49
C SER A 195 10.76 9.06 -17.70
N GLN A 196 9.47 9.23 -17.36
CA GLN A 196 9.00 10.36 -16.56
C GLN A 196 9.55 10.34 -15.12
N VAL A 197 9.59 9.16 -14.48
CA VAL A 197 10.19 8.99 -13.15
C VAL A 197 11.68 9.35 -13.18
N ARG A 198 12.44 8.84 -14.15
CA ARG A 198 13.86 9.19 -14.33
C ARG A 198 14.07 10.69 -14.53
N ALA A 199 13.18 11.35 -15.27
CA ALA A 199 13.25 12.80 -15.46
C ALA A 199 12.97 13.57 -14.17
N LEU A 200 11.98 13.15 -13.38
CA LEU A 200 11.67 13.73 -12.07
C LEU A 200 12.82 13.53 -11.08
N ASP A 201 13.44 12.36 -11.04
CA ASP A 201 14.59 12.07 -10.19
C ASP A 201 15.81 12.90 -10.59
N ASN A 202 16.06 13.08 -11.89
CA ASN A 202 17.12 13.94 -12.38
C ASN A 202 16.84 15.42 -12.06
N MET A 203 15.59 15.88 -12.14
CA MET A 203 15.21 17.24 -11.73
C MET A 203 15.32 17.46 -10.21
N ASN A 204 14.91 16.47 -9.41
CA ASN A 204 15.05 16.50 -7.97
C ASN A 204 16.53 16.49 -7.58
N TYR A 205 17.35 15.64 -8.22
CA TYR A 205 18.80 15.62 -8.07
C TYR A 205 19.44 16.97 -8.44
N LYS A 206 19.06 17.58 -9.58
CA LYS A 206 19.53 18.92 -9.98
C LYS A 206 19.09 20.02 -9.01
N ARG A 207 17.86 19.96 -8.49
CA ARG A 207 17.33 20.91 -7.50
C ARG A 207 18.07 20.77 -6.15
N VAL A 208 18.27 19.54 -5.69
CA VAL A 208 19.02 19.22 -4.47
C VAL A 208 20.48 19.65 -4.62
N LYS A 209 21.13 19.35 -5.76
CA LYS A 209 22.49 19.82 -6.08
C LYS A 209 22.60 21.35 -6.08
N LYS A 210 21.59 22.05 -6.61
CA LYS A 210 21.53 23.53 -6.59
C LYS A 210 21.36 24.08 -5.17
N ILE A 211 20.59 23.42 -4.30
CA ILE A 211 20.46 23.80 -2.88
C ILE A 211 21.80 23.63 -2.17
N PHE A 212 22.52 22.53 -2.40
CA PHE A 212 23.82 22.27 -1.79
C PHE A 212 24.97 23.13 -2.33
N MET A 213 24.87 23.64 -3.57
CA MET A 213 25.89 24.51 -4.18
C MET A 213 25.67 26.01 -3.92
N ASN A 214 24.55 26.42 -3.32
CA ASN A 214 24.20 27.84 -3.16
C ASN A 214 24.35 28.36 -1.72
N ASP A 215 24.99 27.60 -0.83
CA ASP A 215 25.33 28.00 0.55
C ASP A 215 26.85 28.07 0.79
N GLY A 216 27.61 28.41 -0.25
CA GLY A 216 29.07 28.50 -0.19
C GLY A 216 29.61 29.59 -1.13
N THR A 217 29.72 30.79 -0.58
CA THR A 217 30.70 31.84 -0.92
C THR A 217 30.75 32.42 -2.34
N THR A 218 30.54 33.74 -2.36
CA THR A 218 31.18 34.70 -3.29
C THR A 218 32.65 34.37 -3.56
N GLY A 219 33.00 34.33 -4.85
CA GLY A 219 34.35 34.61 -5.36
C GLY A 219 35.36 33.47 -5.19
N VAL A 220 35.71 32.84 -6.30
CA VAL A 220 37.08 32.74 -6.86
C VAL A 220 36.96 31.92 -8.15
N GLU A 221 37.39 32.53 -9.25
CA GLU A 221 37.69 31.84 -10.50
C GLU A 221 38.82 30.85 -10.24
N ASP A 222 38.64 29.57 -10.56
CA ASP A 222 39.74 28.82 -11.14
C ASP A 222 39.25 27.69 -12.05
N SER A 223 39.89 27.68 -13.20
CA SER A 223 39.74 26.75 -14.31
C SER A 223 40.50 25.46 -14.04
N SER A 224 39.84 24.31 -14.13
CA SER A 224 40.44 23.13 -14.76
C SER A 224 39.37 22.13 -15.17
N SER A 225 39.22 22.05 -16.49
CA SER A 225 38.60 20.98 -17.24
C SER A 225 39.29 19.64 -16.98
N PHE A 226 38.50 18.58 -16.80
CA PHE A 226 38.84 17.26 -17.31
C PHE A 226 37.62 16.74 -18.06
N ASP A 227 37.73 16.83 -19.39
CA ASP A 227 36.87 16.16 -20.35
C ASP A 227 37.08 14.65 -20.28
N ASN A 228 36.01 13.91 -20.54
CA ASN A 228 36.06 12.71 -21.35
C ASN A 228 34.76 12.69 -22.17
N ASP A 229 34.87 13.21 -23.38
CA ASP A 229 33.97 12.89 -24.47
C ASP A 229 34.20 11.44 -24.93
N ASP A 230 33.11 10.74 -25.22
CA ASP A 230 33.04 9.94 -26.44
C ASP A 230 31.68 10.21 -27.10
N ASP A 231 31.81 10.93 -28.21
CA ASP A 231 30.93 11.31 -29.32
C ASP A 231 30.21 10.07 -29.92
N ALA A 232 29.15 10.07 -30.74
CA ALA A 232 28.52 10.98 -31.69
C ALA A 232 27.10 10.39 -31.97
N SER A 233 26.07 11.00 -32.54
CA SER A 233 25.84 12.07 -33.51
C SER A 233 24.28 12.17 -33.62
N SER A 234 23.58 13.16 -34.18
CA SER A 234 23.83 14.46 -34.79
C SER A 234 22.45 15.11 -35.02
N GLN A 235 22.39 16.44 -34.84
CA GLN A 235 21.67 17.47 -35.63
C GLN A 235 20.16 17.29 -35.97
N ALA A 236 19.29 18.30 -35.99
CA ALA A 236 19.32 19.77 -35.98
C ALA A 236 17.89 20.21 -35.54
N GLY A 237 17.53 21.42 -35.10
CA GLY A 237 18.10 22.76 -35.08
C GLY A 237 16.92 23.75 -34.98
N VAL A 238 17.21 24.98 -34.57
CA VAL A 238 16.36 26.21 -34.62
C VAL A 238 15.59 26.62 -33.35
N SER A 239 16.33 27.30 -32.47
CA SER A 239 16.22 28.73 -32.04
C SER A 239 14.88 29.44 -31.70
N ASN A 240 14.91 30.05 -30.50
CA ASN A 240 14.39 31.37 -30.05
C ASN A 240 12.85 31.56 -30.00
N ASN A 241 12.23 32.18 -28.99
CA ASN A 241 12.63 33.33 -28.17
C ASN A 241 11.67 33.56 -26.96
N LYS A 242 12.19 34.27 -25.95
CA LYS A 242 11.54 35.28 -25.06
C LYS A 242 10.53 34.90 -23.94
N THR A 243 11.06 34.96 -22.72
CA THR A 243 10.68 35.86 -21.60
C THR A 243 9.19 36.20 -21.36
N ALA A 244 8.66 35.75 -20.22
CA ALA A 244 7.81 36.57 -19.36
C ALA A 244 7.86 36.07 -17.90
N SER A 245 8.23 36.97 -17.01
CA SER A 245 8.24 36.87 -15.55
C SER A 245 6.82 36.95 -14.98
N VAL A 246 6.42 36.04 -14.09
CA VAL A 246 5.46 36.33 -12.99
C VAL A 246 5.79 35.43 -11.79
N GLN A 247 5.58 36.01 -10.62
CA GLN A 247 6.08 35.69 -9.30
C GLN A 247 5.63 34.34 -8.70
N SER A 248 6.47 33.92 -7.77
CA SER A 248 6.39 32.80 -6.86
C SER A 248 5.21 32.85 -5.88
N HIS A 249 4.53 31.72 -5.73
CA HIS A 249 4.10 31.24 -4.41
C HIS A 249 4.41 29.74 -4.31
N GLY A 250 5.47 29.43 -3.55
CA GLY A 250 5.81 28.08 -3.16
C GLY A 250 4.96 27.63 -1.98
N SER A 251 4.32 26.48 -2.09
CA SER A 251 3.78 25.74 -0.95
C SER A 251 4.08 24.28 -1.17
N SER A 252 5.17 23.83 -0.56
CA SER A 252 5.57 22.44 -0.41
C SER A 252 4.57 21.71 0.49
N ILE A 253 3.84 20.76 -0.07
CA ILE A 253 3.11 19.75 0.70
C ILE A 253 3.65 18.39 0.29
N SER A 254 4.44 17.80 1.18
CA SER A 254 4.85 16.40 1.19
C SER A 254 3.71 15.55 1.76
N SER A 255 3.22 14.56 1.01
CA SER A 255 2.29 13.55 1.53
C SER A 255 2.83 12.15 1.24
N ASN A 256 3.41 11.53 2.26
CA ASN A 256 3.63 10.08 2.34
C ASN A 256 2.27 9.40 2.50
N HIS A 257 1.92 8.52 1.56
CA HIS A 257 0.83 7.57 1.71
C HIS A 257 1.38 6.27 2.31
N ASN A 258 1.06 6.00 3.58
CA ASN A 258 1.04 4.64 4.13
C ASN A 258 -0.42 4.32 4.42
N SER A 259 -0.94 3.30 3.73
CA SER A 259 -2.24 2.70 3.99
C SER A 259 -2.16 1.89 5.27
N SER A 260 -3.04 2.17 6.22
CA SER A 260 -3.33 1.28 7.35
C SER A 260 -4.83 1.28 7.55
N THR A 261 -5.35 0.07 7.64
CA THR A 261 -6.74 -0.28 7.88
C THR A 261 -7.17 0.21 9.27
N GLU A 262 -8.26 0.97 9.34
CA GLU A 262 -8.98 1.14 10.60
C GLU A 262 -10.48 0.91 10.41
N SER A 263 -10.97 -0.01 11.23
CA SER A 263 -12.36 -0.11 11.67
C SER A 263 -12.73 1.14 12.47
N ILE A 264 -13.91 1.66 12.19
CA ILE A 264 -14.53 2.84 12.82
C ILE A 264 -14.76 2.58 14.33
N PRO A 265 -14.56 3.60 15.18
CA PRO A 265 -15.70 4.07 15.97
C PRO A 265 -15.81 5.60 16.05
N GLY A 266 -17.06 6.07 15.87
CA GLY A 266 -17.71 7.10 16.71
C GLY A 266 -17.05 8.47 16.84
N ALA A 267 -17.59 9.44 16.09
CA ALA A 267 -17.27 10.85 16.22
C ALA A 267 -17.83 11.47 17.53
N THR A 268 -16.95 12.03 18.36
CA THR A 268 -17.15 13.39 18.91
C THR A 268 -15.82 14.14 18.82
N ALA A 269 -15.78 15.12 17.93
CA ALA A 269 -14.66 16.02 17.74
C ALA A 269 -14.77 17.18 18.74
N GLU A 270 -13.74 17.36 19.56
CA GLU A 270 -13.43 18.64 20.18
C GLU A 270 -11.92 18.86 20.05
N SER A 271 -11.55 19.75 19.13
CA SER A 271 -10.19 20.17 18.89
C SER A 271 -9.85 21.32 19.85
N LYS A 272 -8.88 21.10 20.74
CA LYS A 272 -8.14 22.17 21.41
C LYS A 272 -6.64 21.89 21.25
N ARG A 273 -5.97 22.72 20.44
CA ARG A 273 -4.56 23.02 20.66
C ARG A 273 -4.46 24.26 21.55
N LYS A 274 -3.62 24.08 22.57
CA LYS A 274 -3.10 25.02 23.57
C LYS A 274 -2.43 26.22 22.87
N ALA A 275 -2.76 27.45 23.24
CA ALA A 275 -2.26 28.25 24.37
C ALA A 275 -0.95 28.98 24.03
N GLU A 276 -1.05 30.30 23.91
CA GLU A 276 0.02 31.22 24.29
C GLU A 276 -0.61 32.36 25.10
N VAL A 277 -0.03 32.58 26.27
CA VAL A 277 -0.39 33.59 27.27
C VAL A 277 0.39 34.85 26.97
N LYS A 278 -0.30 35.99 26.80
CA LYS A 278 0.21 37.32 27.15
C LYS A 278 -0.95 38.17 27.66
N GLU A 279 -0.87 38.55 28.92
CA GLU A 279 -1.70 39.59 29.52
C GLU A 279 -1.41 40.94 28.84
N ASN A 280 -2.47 41.68 28.51
CA ASN A 280 -2.55 43.11 28.82
C ASN A 280 -3.97 43.65 28.68
N ILE A 281 -4.25 44.58 29.58
CA ILE A 281 -5.49 45.26 29.92
C ILE A 281 -5.89 46.26 28.83
N ALA A 282 -7.16 46.28 28.40
CA ALA A 282 -8.00 47.48 28.24
C ALA A 282 -9.37 47.12 27.65
N LYS A 283 -10.34 47.98 28.00
CA LYS A 283 -11.77 47.93 27.73
C LYS A 283 -12.06 48.17 26.24
N ASP A 284 -13.15 47.59 25.73
CA ASP A 284 -14.28 48.35 25.18
C ASP A 284 -15.37 47.43 24.63
N ASP A 285 -16.60 47.91 24.84
CA ASP A 285 -17.88 47.36 24.46
C ASP A 285 -18.04 47.19 22.94
N ASP A 286 -18.72 46.12 22.49
CA ASP A 286 -19.95 46.26 21.68
C ASP A 286 -20.49 44.89 21.21
N VAL A 287 -21.72 44.60 21.64
CA VAL A 287 -22.58 43.54 21.15
C VAL A 287 -23.79 44.19 20.47
N ILE A 288 -23.94 44.03 19.15
CA ILE A 288 -25.20 44.20 18.39
C ILE A 288 -25.15 43.17 17.23
N SER A 289 -25.83 42.02 17.31
CA SER A 289 -27.27 41.74 17.13
C SER A 289 -27.72 41.62 15.66
N LEU A 290 -28.53 40.56 15.39
CA LEU A 290 -29.65 40.41 14.42
C LEU A 290 -29.55 39.05 13.66
N PHE A 291 -30.54 38.13 13.63
CA PHE A 291 -32.00 38.23 13.62
C PHE A 291 -32.68 36.94 14.14
N THR A 292 -33.67 37.07 15.03
CA THR A 292 -34.96 36.33 15.01
C THR A 292 -36.08 37.24 15.56
N PRO A 293 -37.36 37.00 15.17
CA PRO A 293 -38.34 38.08 15.00
C PRO A 293 -39.06 38.49 16.30
N LYS A 294 -39.44 39.78 16.31
CA LYS A 294 -40.28 40.44 17.33
C LYS A 294 -41.69 39.85 17.43
N LYS A 295 -42.19 39.74 18.67
CA LYS A 295 -43.52 40.20 19.06
C LYS A 295 -43.48 40.71 20.50
N ASP A 296 -43.99 41.93 20.67
CA ASP A 296 -43.88 42.81 21.83
C ASP A 296 -44.80 42.40 23.00
N GLY A 297 -44.46 42.88 24.20
CA GLY A 297 -45.32 42.89 25.39
C GLY A 297 -44.52 42.97 26.69
N GLU A 298 -44.14 44.20 27.07
CA GLU A 298 -43.46 44.56 28.33
C GLU A 298 -44.29 44.19 29.58
N GLU A 299 -43.63 43.65 30.61
CA GLU A 299 -43.96 43.91 32.03
C GLU A 299 -42.76 43.56 32.94
N ASP A 300 -42.10 44.61 33.46
CA ASP A 300 -41.28 44.75 34.68
C ASP A 300 -40.47 43.54 35.26
N GLU A 301 -39.17 43.43 34.92
CA GLU A 301 -38.19 42.52 35.56
C GLU A 301 -37.49 43.13 36.81
N ARG A 302 -38.23 43.68 37.77
CA ARG A 302 -37.64 44.14 39.06
C ARG A 302 -37.66 43.10 40.20
N PHE A 303 -38.00 41.84 39.90
CA PHE A 303 -38.05 40.73 40.87
C PHE A 303 -37.30 39.44 40.46
N ALA A 304 -36.49 39.45 39.41
CA ALA A 304 -35.88 38.23 38.84
C ALA A 304 -34.77 37.55 39.67
N THR A 305 -34.44 38.04 40.87
CA THR A 305 -33.28 37.55 41.66
C THR A 305 -33.63 36.65 42.85
N ILE A 306 -34.89 36.25 43.03
CA ILE A 306 -35.22 35.20 44.01
C ILE A 306 -35.64 33.95 43.25
N ARG A 307 -34.67 33.27 42.63
CA ARG A 307 -34.89 31.89 42.20
C ARG A 307 -35.06 31.01 43.44
N PRO A 308 -36.07 30.14 43.49
CA PRO A 308 -36.30 29.28 44.65
C PRO A 308 -35.03 28.48 44.98
N ILE A 309 -34.69 28.35 46.26
CA ILE A 309 -33.55 27.56 46.77
C ILE A 309 -33.50 26.14 46.14
N ASN A 310 -34.68 25.57 45.86
CA ASN A 310 -34.83 24.25 45.21
C ASN A 310 -34.35 24.22 43.75
N ALA A 311 -34.43 25.33 43.02
CA ALA A 311 -33.93 25.43 41.65
C ALA A 311 -32.40 25.48 41.63
N ILE A 312 -31.78 26.20 42.58
CA ILE A 312 -30.33 26.29 42.73
C ILE A 312 -29.74 24.95 43.19
N LEU A 313 -30.40 24.24 44.12
CA LEU A 313 -30.01 22.90 44.57
C LEU A 313 -30.05 21.87 43.43
N ARG A 314 -31.12 21.83 42.62
CA ARG A 314 -31.21 20.93 41.46
C ARG A 314 -30.13 21.23 40.42
N GLN A 315 -29.86 22.51 40.17
CA GLN A 315 -28.84 22.91 39.21
C GLN A 315 -27.44 22.55 39.73
N ARG A 316 -27.18 22.67 41.03
CA ARG A 316 -25.92 22.28 41.68
C ARG A 316 -25.69 20.77 41.68
N GLU A 317 -26.72 19.96 41.93
CA GLU A 317 -26.66 18.49 41.81
C GLU A 317 -26.43 18.05 40.36
N GLN A 318 -27.10 18.68 39.38
CA GLN A 318 -26.87 18.41 37.96
C GLN A 318 -25.45 18.79 37.51
N HIS A 319 -24.93 19.93 37.98
CA HIS A 319 -23.54 20.33 37.70
C HIS A 319 -22.51 19.42 38.36
N GLN A 320 -22.72 18.99 39.62
CA GLN A 320 -21.83 18.02 40.28
C GLN A 320 -21.82 16.66 39.57
N SER A 321 -22.98 16.15 39.14
CA SER A 321 -23.04 14.89 38.39
C SER A 321 -22.35 14.96 37.02
N ASN A 322 -22.38 16.13 36.37
CA ASN A 322 -21.69 16.36 35.10
C ASN A 322 -20.18 16.55 35.27
N ASP A 323 -19.72 17.16 36.36
CA ASP A 323 -18.30 17.35 36.63
C ASP A 323 -17.58 16.03 36.96
N ASP A 324 -18.21 15.15 37.75
CA ASP A 324 -17.69 13.82 38.09
C ASP A 324 -17.50 12.93 36.84
N PHE A 325 -18.49 12.90 35.95
CA PHE A 325 -18.42 12.13 34.70
C PHE A 325 -17.34 12.68 33.76
N ARG A 326 -17.20 14.00 33.71
CA ARG A 326 -16.19 14.70 32.91
C ARG A 326 -14.78 14.43 33.42
N GLU A 327 -14.59 14.34 34.73
CA GLU A 327 -13.31 13.99 35.35
C GLU A 327 -12.90 12.54 35.06
N GLN A 328 -13.83 11.59 35.17
CA GLN A 328 -13.59 10.19 34.78
C GLN A 328 -13.23 10.03 33.30
N MET A 329 -13.92 10.77 32.41
CA MET A 329 -13.59 10.75 30.97
C MET A 329 -12.23 11.39 30.66
N ASN A 330 -11.80 12.38 31.43
CA ASN A 330 -10.47 12.97 31.27
C ASN A 330 -9.35 11.99 31.64
N VAL A 331 -9.51 11.21 32.72
CA VAL A 331 -8.54 10.16 33.11
C VAL A 331 -8.44 9.09 32.03
N TYR A 332 -9.58 8.61 31.52
CA TYR A 332 -9.61 7.62 30.45
C TYR A 332 -8.96 8.14 29.15
N LYS A 333 -9.23 9.40 28.79
CA LYS A 333 -8.60 10.07 27.64
C LYS A 333 -7.08 10.18 27.80
N GLN A 334 -6.58 10.53 28.99
CA GLN A 334 -5.14 10.59 29.27
C GLN A 334 -4.47 9.22 29.17
N MET A 335 -5.10 8.18 29.73
CA MET A 335 -4.61 6.80 29.66
C MET A 335 -4.50 6.33 28.19
N ARG A 336 -5.54 6.54 27.38
CA ARG A 336 -5.54 6.20 25.95
C ARG A 336 -4.42 6.92 25.19
N GLN A 337 -4.24 8.22 25.45
CA GLN A 337 -3.14 8.99 24.85
C GLN A 337 -1.77 8.45 25.26
N GLN A 338 -1.61 8.03 26.52
CA GLN A 338 -0.38 7.42 27.01
C GLN A 338 -0.11 6.06 26.33
N HIS A 339 -1.11 5.19 26.21
CA HIS A 339 -0.99 3.92 25.49
C HIS A 339 -0.58 4.14 24.03
N GLN A 340 -1.22 5.09 23.34
CA GLN A 340 -0.88 5.44 21.95
C GLN A 340 0.56 5.96 21.84
N LYS A 341 1.01 6.80 22.78
CA LYS A 341 2.38 7.30 22.82
C LYS A 341 3.39 6.17 23.05
N GLN A 342 3.09 5.23 23.94
CA GLN A 342 3.95 4.08 24.23
C GLN A 342 4.09 3.14 23.00
N LEU A 343 2.97 2.87 22.31
CA LEU A 343 3.00 2.08 21.07
C LEU A 343 3.83 2.76 19.99
N LEU A 344 3.63 4.06 19.77
CA LEU A 344 4.41 4.82 18.78
C LEU A 344 5.91 4.84 19.12
N GLN A 345 6.27 4.94 20.40
CA GLN A 345 7.66 4.87 20.85
C GLN A 345 8.26 3.48 20.60
N LEU A 346 7.50 2.42 20.88
CA LEU A 346 7.93 1.05 20.61
C LEU A 346 8.11 0.84 19.10
N GLU A 347 7.12 1.18 18.28
CA GLU A 347 7.17 1.05 16.82
C GLU A 347 8.37 1.78 16.22
N ASN A 348 8.66 3.00 16.67
CA ASN A 348 9.86 3.72 16.22
C ASN A 348 11.16 3.04 16.63
N LYS A 349 11.22 2.47 17.84
CA LYS A 349 12.39 1.72 18.32
C LYS A 349 12.61 0.47 17.47
N LEU A 350 11.56 -0.32 17.24
CA LEU A 350 11.62 -1.54 16.42
C LEU A 350 12.00 -1.21 14.97
N LYS A 351 11.45 -0.12 14.41
CA LYS A 351 11.83 0.38 13.09
C LYS A 351 13.31 0.74 13.00
N ASN A 352 13.87 1.37 14.02
CA ASN A 352 15.30 1.69 14.06
C ASN A 352 16.15 0.43 14.15
N GLU A 353 15.79 -0.52 15.01
CA GLU A 353 16.48 -1.83 15.12
C GLU A 353 16.46 -2.59 13.80
N MET A 354 15.30 -2.63 13.11
CA MET A 354 15.17 -3.27 11.80
C MET A 354 16.00 -2.56 10.72
N ASN A 355 16.08 -1.22 10.75
CA ASN A 355 16.93 -0.47 9.83
C ASN A 355 18.42 -0.73 10.09
N GLU A 356 18.85 -0.85 11.34
CA GLU A 356 20.22 -1.20 11.70
C GLU A 356 20.58 -2.61 11.27
N HIS A 357 19.66 -3.56 11.48
CA HIS A 357 19.80 -4.93 11.02
C HIS A 357 19.96 -5.00 9.51
N ARG A 358 19.08 -4.33 8.74
CA ARG A 358 19.18 -4.26 7.27
C ARG A 358 20.53 -3.70 6.83
N LYS A 359 20.99 -2.60 7.42
CA LYS A 359 22.31 -2.01 7.14
C LYS A 359 23.47 -2.95 7.47
N GLN A 360 23.31 -3.83 8.44
CA GLN A 360 24.33 -4.83 8.79
C GLN A 360 24.36 -5.94 7.72
N LEU A 361 23.19 -6.45 7.31
CA LEU A 361 23.08 -7.45 6.25
C LEU A 361 23.62 -6.92 4.90
N ASP A 362 23.28 -5.67 4.55
CA ASP A 362 23.78 -5.02 3.33
C ASP A 362 25.32 -4.95 3.33
N ARG A 363 25.93 -4.60 4.47
CA ARG A 363 27.39 -4.57 4.63
C ARG A 363 28.03 -5.95 4.50
N GLU A 364 27.41 -6.98 5.05
CA GLU A 364 27.89 -8.36 4.91
C GLU A 364 27.82 -8.83 3.45
N TYR A 365 26.72 -8.51 2.76
CA TYR A 365 26.55 -8.81 1.35
C TYR A 365 27.63 -8.13 0.48
N GLU A 366 27.84 -6.83 0.66
CA GLU A 366 28.87 -6.07 -0.06
C GLU A 366 30.27 -6.63 0.20
N GLN A 367 30.59 -6.98 1.45
CA GLN A 367 31.87 -7.60 1.80
C GLN A 367 32.07 -8.95 1.09
N GLN A 368 31.03 -9.78 1.01
CA GLN A 368 31.12 -11.07 0.34
C GLN A 368 31.27 -10.92 -1.18
N VAL A 369 30.54 -10.00 -1.80
CA VAL A 369 30.70 -9.68 -3.24
C VAL A 369 32.14 -9.21 -3.52
N HIS A 370 32.65 -8.27 -2.72
CA HIS A 370 34.03 -7.80 -2.86
C HIS A 370 35.08 -8.89 -2.60
N GLN A 371 34.77 -9.89 -1.78
CA GLN A 371 35.64 -11.05 -1.59
C GLN A 371 35.61 -11.94 -2.84
N PHE A 372 34.44 -12.21 -3.41
CA PHE A 372 34.28 -13.03 -4.61
C PHE A 372 35.01 -12.44 -5.81
N ASP A 373 34.89 -11.13 -6.03
CA ASP A 373 35.59 -10.43 -7.11
C ASP A 373 37.11 -10.57 -6.96
N ARG A 374 37.63 -10.33 -5.74
CA ARG A 374 39.07 -10.44 -5.44
C ARG A 374 39.59 -11.86 -5.64
N GLU A 375 38.83 -12.87 -5.27
CA GLU A 375 39.21 -14.27 -5.45
C GLU A 375 39.18 -14.67 -6.94
N MET A 376 38.17 -14.22 -7.69
CA MET A 376 38.08 -14.49 -9.13
C MET A 376 39.19 -13.79 -9.92
N GLU A 377 39.54 -12.56 -9.55
CA GLU A 377 40.62 -11.84 -10.22
C GLU A 377 41.99 -12.48 -9.97
N LYS A 378 42.24 -12.95 -8.75
CA LYS A 378 43.43 -13.76 -8.43
C LYS A 378 43.48 -15.04 -9.26
N LEU A 379 42.36 -15.74 -9.39
CA LEU A 379 42.28 -16.98 -10.17
C LEU A 379 42.55 -16.73 -11.66
N LYS A 380 41.90 -15.72 -12.25
CA LYS A 380 42.12 -15.32 -13.65
C LYS A 380 43.56 -14.91 -13.92
N SER A 381 44.18 -14.18 -12.99
CA SER A 381 45.59 -13.80 -13.08
C SER A 381 46.51 -15.02 -13.10
N LYS A 382 46.27 -15.98 -12.19
CA LYS A 382 46.99 -17.27 -12.17
C LYS A 382 46.79 -18.07 -13.47
N HIS A 383 45.56 -18.16 -13.97
CA HIS A 383 45.25 -18.86 -15.23
C HIS A 383 45.99 -18.24 -16.42
N LYS A 384 46.04 -16.90 -16.47
CA LYS A 384 46.80 -16.18 -17.49
C LYS A 384 48.30 -16.51 -17.42
N THR A 385 48.89 -16.50 -16.22
CA THR A 385 50.32 -16.83 -16.06
C THR A 385 50.63 -18.27 -16.45
N ASP A 386 49.78 -19.22 -16.05
CA ASP A 386 49.96 -20.65 -16.36
C ASP A 386 49.87 -20.90 -17.86
N TYR A 387 48.91 -20.26 -18.53
CA TYR A 387 48.73 -20.34 -19.98
C TYR A 387 49.91 -19.74 -20.75
N GLU A 388 50.38 -18.54 -20.36
CA GLU A 388 51.55 -17.91 -20.96
C GLU A 388 52.83 -18.74 -20.75
N GLN A 389 53.02 -19.32 -19.56
CA GLN A 389 54.14 -20.21 -19.27
C GLN A 389 54.11 -21.45 -20.18
N LYS A 390 52.92 -22.03 -20.41
CA LYS A 390 52.78 -23.19 -21.29
C LYS A 390 53.07 -22.85 -22.75
N LEU A 391 52.63 -21.70 -23.24
CA LEU A 391 52.96 -21.22 -24.59
C LEU A 391 54.46 -21.02 -24.78
N ARG A 392 55.14 -20.43 -23.79
CA ARG A 392 56.61 -20.29 -23.81
C ARG A 392 57.30 -21.65 -23.85
N GLN A 393 56.83 -22.61 -23.05
CA GLN A 393 57.36 -23.97 -23.04
C GLN A 393 57.22 -24.64 -24.42
N PHE A 394 56.03 -24.57 -25.04
CA PHE A 394 55.79 -25.12 -26.37
C PHE A 394 56.72 -24.51 -27.44
N ALA A 395 56.92 -23.19 -27.42
CA ALA A 395 57.85 -22.54 -28.33
C ALA A 395 59.31 -22.99 -28.12
N THR A 396 59.74 -23.20 -26.86
CA THR A 396 61.08 -23.71 -26.58
C THR A 396 61.26 -25.14 -27.05
N ASP A 397 60.26 -26.00 -26.89
CA ASP A 397 60.33 -27.41 -27.28
C ASP A 397 60.28 -27.59 -28.81
N GLU A 398 59.53 -26.76 -29.53
CA GLU A 398 59.54 -26.72 -31.00
C GLU A 398 60.92 -26.35 -31.54
N ARG A 399 61.59 -25.36 -30.92
CA ARG A 399 62.95 -24.96 -31.30
C ARG A 399 63.95 -26.08 -31.05
N LYS A 400 63.85 -26.79 -29.92
CA LYS A 400 64.71 -27.95 -29.59
C LYS A 400 64.53 -29.07 -30.62
N LEU A 401 63.29 -29.43 -30.93
CA LEU A 401 62.97 -30.45 -31.93
C LEU A 401 63.53 -30.07 -33.31
N THR A 402 63.31 -28.82 -33.72
CA THR A 402 63.83 -28.30 -35.00
C THR A 402 65.35 -28.40 -35.05
N LYS A 403 66.04 -28.02 -33.96
CA LYS A 403 67.50 -28.09 -33.87
C LYS A 403 67.99 -29.54 -33.96
N GLN A 404 67.37 -30.45 -33.21
CA GLN A 404 67.73 -31.87 -33.18
C GLN A 404 67.58 -32.52 -34.57
N ILE A 405 66.48 -32.26 -35.28
CA ILE A 405 66.26 -32.79 -36.63
C ILE A 405 67.28 -32.22 -37.62
N LYS A 406 67.57 -30.91 -37.55
CA LYS A 406 68.57 -30.28 -38.42
C LYS A 406 69.97 -30.86 -38.21
N GLU A 407 70.36 -31.09 -36.95
CA GLU A 407 71.63 -31.71 -36.60
C GLU A 407 71.73 -33.16 -37.11
N GLN A 408 70.65 -33.93 -36.98
CA GLN A 408 70.56 -35.27 -37.57
C GLN A 408 70.72 -35.25 -39.09
N HIS A 409 69.98 -34.38 -39.79
CA HIS A 409 70.08 -34.20 -41.25
C HIS A 409 71.48 -33.77 -41.70
N GLU A 410 72.16 -32.91 -40.93
CA GLU A 410 73.53 -32.48 -41.24
C GLU A 410 74.52 -33.66 -41.13
N ASN A 411 74.38 -34.48 -40.08
CA ASN A 411 75.20 -35.68 -39.89
C ASN A 411 74.97 -36.71 -41.01
N GLU A 412 73.70 -36.94 -41.39
CA GLU A 412 73.36 -37.83 -42.51
C GLU A 412 73.92 -37.31 -43.85
N MET A 413 73.88 -36.00 -44.10
CA MET A 413 74.49 -35.38 -45.27
C MET A 413 76.02 -35.53 -45.29
N LYS A 414 76.70 -35.35 -44.15
CA LYS A 414 78.15 -35.58 -44.02
C LYS A 414 78.52 -37.04 -44.35
N MET A 415 77.74 -38.00 -43.84
CA MET A 415 77.94 -39.41 -44.15
C MET A 415 77.69 -39.73 -45.63
N CYS A 416 76.60 -39.21 -46.22
CA CYS A 416 76.29 -39.39 -47.63
C CYS A 416 77.36 -38.78 -48.55
N ALA A 417 77.84 -37.58 -48.24
CA ALA A 417 78.89 -36.92 -49.00
C ALA A 417 80.21 -37.71 -48.96
N THR A 418 80.54 -38.29 -47.80
CA THR A 418 81.73 -39.16 -47.66
C THR A 418 81.61 -40.41 -48.52
N LYS A 419 80.47 -41.09 -48.48
CA LYS A 419 80.18 -42.27 -49.33
C LYS A 419 80.23 -41.91 -50.82
N GLN A 420 79.64 -40.79 -51.24
CA GLN A 420 79.69 -40.30 -52.62
C GLN A 420 81.11 -39.99 -53.08
N LYS A 421 81.95 -39.35 -52.25
CA LYS A 421 83.36 -39.09 -52.57
C LYS A 421 84.14 -40.38 -52.81
N THR A 422 83.92 -41.40 -51.97
CA THR A 422 84.55 -42.71 -52.13
C THR A 422 84.08 -43.41 -53.40
N ALA A 423 82.77 -43.44 -53.67
CA ALA A 423 82.21 -44.02 -54.89
C ALA A 423 82.69 -43.31 -56.16
N TYR A 424 82.79 -41.97 -56.16
CA TYR A 424 83.32 -41.19 -57.27
C TYR A 424 84.79 -41.52 -57.55
N LYS A 425 85.62 -41.63 -56.51
CA LYS A 425 87.03 -42.05 -56.66
C LYS A 425 87.14 -43.43 -57.27
N ASN A 426 86.32 -44.38 -56.83
CA ASN A 426 86.29 -45.75 -57.35
C ASN A 426 85.84 -45.78 -58.83
N ASN A 427 84.74 -45.10 -59.17
CA ASN A 427 84.25 -45.00 -60.56
C ASN A 427 85.26 -44.29 -61.47
N LYS A 428 85.87 -43.20 -61.01
CA LYS A 428 86.93 -42.49 -61.75
C LYS A 428 88.16 -43.36 -61.99
N SER A 429 88.54 -44.20 -61.01
CA SER A 429 89.63 -45.18 -61.16
C SER A 429 89.28 -46.24 -62.20
N LYS A 430 88.04 -46.77 -62.14
CA LYS A 430 87.50 -47.75 -63.10
C LYS A 430 87.48 -47.20 -64.53
N PHE A 431 86.90 -46.02 -64.76
CA PHE A 431 86.87 -45.39 -66.08
C PHE A 431 88.27 -45.08 -66.62
N LYS A 432 89.24 -44.73 -65.75
CA LYS A 432 90.65 -44.57 -66.15
C LYS A 432 91.32 -45.89 -66.53
N LYS A 433 90.93 -47.00 -65.90
CA LYS A 433 91.41 -48.35 -66.25
C LYS A 433 90.82 -48.80 -67.58
N ASP A 434 89.51 -48.64 -67.75
CA ASP A 434 88.80 -49.01 -68.99
C ASP A 434 89.27 -48.18 -70.20
N LEU A 435 89.66 -46.92 -70.01
CA LEU A 435 90.30 -46.06 -71.03
C LEU A 435 91.71 -46.55 -71.42
N ARG A 436 92.50 -47.09 -70.47
CA ARG A 436 93.82 -47.68 -70.75
C ARG A 436 93.73 -49.04 -71.46
N GLU A 437 92.70 -49.81 -71.14
CA GLU A 437 92.43 -51.13 -71.73
C GLU A 437 91.73 -51.05 -73.10
N GLY A 438 91.50 -49.84 -73.63
CA GLY A 438 90.88 -49.62 -74.95
C GLY A 438 89.38 -49.93 -75.02
N LYS A 439 88.72 -50.14 -73.87
CA LYS A 439 87.28 -50.49 -73.78
C LYS A 439 86.35 -49.30 -74.00
N ILE A 440 86.84 -48.08 -73.82
CA ILE A 440 86.07 -46.83 -73.99
C ILE A 440 86.96 -45.74 -74.60
N ASP A 441 86.40 -44.88 -75.46
CA ASP A 441 87.10 -43.74 -76.05
C ASP A 441 87.10 -42.49 -75.14
N HIS A 442 87.88 -41.46 -75.51
CA HIS A 442 87.99 -40.20 -74.76
C HIS A 442 86.67 -39.39 -74.67
N SER A 443 85.78 -39.50 -75.66
CA SER A 443 84.46 -38.86 -75.66
C SER A 443 83.54 -39.55 -74.65
N LYS A 444 83.42 -40.88 -74.71
CA LYS A 444 82.63 -41.69 -73.77
C LYS A 444 83.13 -41.56 -72.33
N TYR A 445 84.45 -41.44 -72.11
CA TYR A 445 85.00 -41.14 -70.79
C TYR A 445 84.50 -39.81 -70.21
N ARG A 446 84.37 -38.77 -71.04
CA ARG A 446 83.86 -37.45 -70.63
C ARG A 446 82.37 -37.52 -70.30
N ASP A 447 81.60 -38.24 -71.11
CA ASP A 447 80.16 -38.41 -70.93
C ASP A 447 79.82 -39.25 -69.69
N GLU A 448 80.51 -40.38 -69.46
CA GLU A 448 80.31 -41.20 -68.26
C GLU A 448 80.72 -40.48 -66.97
N LYS A 449 81.82 -39.71 -67.02
CA LYS A 449 82.23 -38.86 -65.89
C LYS A 449 81.22 -37.75 -65.62
N GLY A 450 80.67 -37.14 -66.67
CA GLY A 450 79.61 -36.13 -66.58
C GLY A 450 78.32 -36.70 -66.00
N LYS A 451 77.93 -37.91 -66.44
CA LYS A 451 76.76 -38.64 -65.96
C LYS A 451 76.86 -38.98 -64.48
N VAL A 452 77.98 -39.52 -64.02
CA VAL A 452 78.21 -39.80 -62.58
C VAL A 452 78.18 -38.52 -61.74
N ALA A 453 78.65 -37.38 -62.26
CA ALA A 453 78.56 -36.09 -61.56
C ALA A 453 77.11 -35.56 -61.51
N ALA A 454 76.35 -35.70 -62.60
CA ALA A 454 74.93 -35.35 -62.65
C ALA A 454 74.09 -36.24 -61.71
N ASP A 455 74.35 -37.55 -61.67
CA ASP A 455 73.71 -38.51 -60.77
C ASP A 455 74.00 -38.18 -59.29
N GLN A 456 75.23 -37.74 -58.97
CA GLN A 456 75.57 -37.26 -57.63
C GLN A 456 74.79 -36.00 -57.24
N GLN A 457 74.70 -35.01 -58.15
CA GLN A 457 73.93 -33.79 -57.92
C GLN A 457 72.44 -34.12 -57.74
N HIS A 458 71.87 -34.94 -58.61
CA HIS A 458 70.49 -35.39 -58.52
C HIS A 458 70.19 -36.11 -57.20
N PHE A 459 71.07 -37.02 -56.77
CA PHE A 459 70.94 -37.68 -55.47
C PHE A 459 71.00 -36.68 -54.30
N THR A 460 71.94 -35.73 -54.30
CA THR A 460 72.03 -34.72 -53.24
C THR A 460 70.80 -33.83 -53.17
N GLN A 461 70.25 -33.45 -54.32
CA GLN A 461 69.03 -32.64 -54.40
C GLN A 461 67.81 -33.42 -53.91
N THR A 462 67.71 -34.70 -54.28
CA THR A 462 66.64 -35.61 -53.81
C THR A 462 66.71 -35.77 -52.29
N LYS A 463 67.91 -36.00 -51.73
CA LYS A 463 68.11 -36.11 -50.27
C LYS A 463 67.78 -34.83 -49.52
N LEU A 464 68.17 -33.66 -50.05
CA LEU A 464 67.79 -32.38 -49.46
C LEU A 464 66.28 -32.16 -49.46
N LYS A 465 65.59 -32.60 -50.51
CA LYS A 465 64.12 -32.57 -50.57
C LYS A 465 63.50 -33.50 -49.52
N GLU A 466 63.98 -34.75 -49.41
CA GLU A 466 63.53 -35.69 -48.39
C GLU A 466 63.71 -35.14 -46.96
N HIS A 467 64.86 -34.54 -46.65
CA HIS A 467 65.11 -33.92 -45.34
C HIS A 467 64.17 -32.75 -45.08
N LYS A 468 63.87 -31.94 -46.10
CA LYS A 468 62.91 -30.83 -45.97
C LYS A 468 61.50 -31.36 -45.69
N ASP A 469 61.06 -32.34 -46.47
CA ASP A 469 59.72 -32.94 -46.34
C ASP A 469 59.56 -33.62 -44.96
N TYR A 470 60.60 -34.30 -44.48
CA TYR A 470 60.63 -34.91 -43.14
C TYR A 470 60.53 -33.87 -42.02
N LEU A 471 61.34 -32.79 -42.08
CA LEU A 471 61.28 -31.71 -41.09
C LEU A 471 59.89 -31.08 -41.06
N GLU A 472 59.29 -30.80 -42.22
CA GLU A 472 57.94 -30.24 -42.30
C GLU A 472 56.86 -31.19 -41.78
N ALA A 473 57.01 -32.50 -41.98
CA ALA A 473 56.10 -33.51 -41.45
C ALA A 473 56.18 -33.61 -39.92
N GLU A 474 57.39 -33.67 -39.36
CA GLU A 474 57.58 -33.83 -37.91
C GLU A 474 57.18 -32.55 -37.14
N ILE A 475 57.49 -31.36 -37.68
CA ILE A 475 57.01 -30.09 -37.10
C ILE A 475 55.48 -30.00 -37.16
N ARG A 476 54.84 -30.43 -38.26
CA ARG A 476 53.37 -30.50 -38.32
C ARG A 476 52.80 -31.45 -37.27
N LYS A 477 53.40 -32.63 -37.09
CA LYS A 477 52.97 -33.61 -36.08
C LYS A 477 53.10 -33.03 -34.66
N PHE A 478 54.22 -32.38 -34.36
CA PHE A 478 54.44 -31.73 -33.07
C PHE A 478 53.45 -30.60 -32.80
N ARG A 479 53.19 -29.72 -33.79
CA ARG A 479 52.19 -28.65 -33.66
C ARG A 479 50.78 -29.19 -33.42
N ARG A 480 50.39 -30.32 -34.05
CA ARG A 480 49.10 -30.98 -33.74
C ARG A 480 49.03 -31.43 -32.29
N GLN A 481 50.11 -32.02 -31.76
CA GLN A 481 50.18 -32.42 -30.35
C GLN A 481 50.09 -31.20 -29.41
N GLN A 482 50.76 -30.09 -29.73
CA GLN A 482 50.66 -28.85 -28.97
C GLN A 482 49.23 -28.32 -28.90
N ILE A 483 48.48 -28.36 -30.01
CA ILE A 483 47.07 -27.92 -30.04
C ILE A 483 46.22 -28.74 -29.07
N VAL A 484 46.38 -30.07 -29.06
CA VAL A 484 45.65 -30.94 -28.14
C VAL A 484 45.99 -30.60 -26.69
N HIS A 485 47.27 -30.48 -26.35
CA HIS A 485 47.67 -30.12 -24.98
C HIS A 485 47.20 -28.73 -24.56
N ARG A 486 47.14 -27.78 -25.49
CA ARG A 486 46.61 -26.44 -25.25
C ARG A 486 45.11 -26.50 -24.94
N HIS A 487 44.35 -27.23 -25.75
CA HIS A 487 42.92 -27.45 -25.52
C HIS A 487 42.67 -28.14 -24.17
N ASP A 488 43.46 -29.15 -23.82
CA ASP A 488 43.34 -29.84 -22.53
C ASP A 488 43.64 -28.91 -21.34
N LEU A 489 44.59 -27.99 -21.49
CA LEU A 489 44.89 -26.98 -20.49
C LEU A 489 43.72 -25.98 -20.36
N GLU A 490 43.25 -25.42 -21.47
CA GLU A 490 42.09 -24.51 -21.50
C GLU A 490 40.87 -25.16 -20.84
N ALA A 491 40.58 -26.42 -21.16
CA ALA A 491 39.47 -27.16 -20.55
C ALA A 491 39.65 -27.39 -19.03
N LYS A 492 40.89 -27.55 -18.54
CA LYS A 492 41.16 -27.66 -17.10
C LYS A 492 40.96 -26.32 -16.38
N LEU A 493 41.50 -25.24 -16.94
CA LEU A 493 41.35 -23.90 -16.37
C LEU A 493 39.87 -23.49 -16.34
N LEU A 494 39.12 -23.76 -17.41
CA LEU A 494 37.67 -23.52 -17.45
C LEU A 494 36.91 -24.31 -16.38
N ARG A 495 37.27 -25.58 -16.14
CA ARG A 495 36.66 -26.36 -15.05
C ARG A 495 36.95 -25.74 -13.68
N GLU A 496 38.18 -25.32 -13.42
CA GLU A 496 38.55 -24.64 -12.17
C GLU A 496 37.78 -23.33 -11.97
N GLU A 497 37.56 -22.54 -13.03
CA GLU A 497 36.70 -21.34 -12.98
C GLU A 497 35.23 -21.68 -12.69
N MET A 498 34.70 -22.72 -13.33
CA MET A 498 33.33 -23.18 -13.12
C MET A 498 33.10 -23.70 -11.70
N ASP A 499 34.05 -24.48 -11.17
CA ASP A 499 34.00 -24.99 -9.80
C ASP A 499 34.06 -23.83 -8.79
N LYS A 500 34.91 -22.82 -9.06
CA LYS A 500 35.00 -21.63 -8.22
C LYS A 500 33.71 -20.82 -8.23
N LEU A 501 33.11 -20.58 -9.39
CA LEU A 501 31.82 -19.90 -9.52
C LEU A 501 30.68 -20.69 -8.87
N GLY A 502 30.70 -22.02 -8.98
CA GLY A 502 29.77 -22.91 -8.28
C GLY A 502 29.85 -22.72 -6.76
N GLY A 503 31.06 -22.79 -6.20
CA GLY A 503 31.28 -22.57 -4.77
C GLY A 503 30.89 -21.16 -4.30
N GLN A 504 31.13 -20.13 -5.10
CA GLN A 504 30.67 -18.76 -4.79
C GLN A 504 29.14 -18.66 -4.77
N LYS A 505 28.46 -19.32 -5.71
CA LYS A 505 27.00 -19.37 -5.74
C LYS A 505 26.43 -20.09 -4.52
N ASP A 506 27.02 -21.20 -4.10
CA ASP A 506 26.60 -21.94 -2.91
C ASP A 506 26.77 -21.10 -1.64
N GLN A 507 27.92 -20.43 -1.49
CA GLN A 507 28.17 -19.52 -0.37
C GLN A 507 27.23 -18.30 -0.36
N ALA A 508 26.89 -17.76 -1.54
CA ALA A 508 25.91 -16.69 -1.66
C ALA A 508 24.51 -17.15 -1.23
N HIS A 509 24.13 -18.37 -1.64
CA HIS A 509 22.84 -18.94 -1.27
C HIS A 509 22.76 -19.17 0.24
N GLU A 510 23.79 -19.76 0.84
CA GLU A 510 23.87 -19.98 2.29
C GLU A 510 23.78 -18.66 3.08
N MET A 511 24.46 -17.59 2.62
CA MET A 511 24.32 -16.27 3.24
C MET A 511 22.88 -15.76 3.15
N LEU A 512 22.25 -15.81 1.97
CA LEU A 512 20.89 -15.32 1.78
C LEU A 512 19.87 -16.06 2.66
N VAL A 513 20.04 -17.37 2.83
CA VAL A 513 19.22 -18.17 3.75
C VAL A 513 19.41 -17.69 5.19
N ARG A 514 20.65 -17.53 5.65
CA ARG A 514 20.93 -17.00 7.01
C ARG A 514 20.39 -15.59 7.22
N HIS A 515 20.50 -14.72 6.21
CA HIS A 515 19.95 -13.36 6.24
C HIS A 515 18.43 -13.38 6.35
N HIS A 516 17.78 -14.26 5.60
CA HIS A 516 16.33 -14.45 5.66
C HIS A 516 15.88 -14.95 7.04
N GLU A 517 16.50 -16.00 7.56
CA GLU A 517 16.20 -16.56 8.89
C GLU A 517 16.40 -15.53 9.99
N CYS A 518 17.52 -14.79 9.98
CA CYS A 518 17.78 -13.76 10.98
C CYS A 518 16.78 -12.60 10.93
N THR A 519 16.38 -12.18 9.71
CA THR A 519 15.34 -11.16 9.52
C THR A 519 14.00 -11.65 10.04
N GLN A 520 13.63 -12.88 9.72
CA GLN A 520 12.38 -13.50 10.14
C GLN A 520 12.30 -13.63 11.67
N ASP A 521 13.38 -14.07 12.33
CA ASP A 521 13.46 -14.13 13.78
C ASP A 521 13.33 -12.75 14.43
N MET A 522 13.88 -11.71 13.81
CA MET A 522 13.72 -10.33 14.29
C MET A 522 12.28 -9.85 14.15
N GLU A 523 11.63 -10.11 13.01
CA GLU A 523 10.23 -9.76 12.78
C GLU A 523 9.30 -10.47 13.79
N PHE A 524 9.53 -11.75 14.07
CA PHE A 524 8.75 -12.48 15.08
C PHE A 524 8.92 -11.87 16.47
N ARG A 525 10.16 -11.56 16.88
CA ARG A 525 10.42 -10.88 18.18
C ARG A 525 9.72 -9.51 18.23
N HIS A 526 9.77 -8.73 17.16
CA HIS A 526 9.13 -7.42 17.07
C HIS A 526 7.61 -7.53 17.19
N LEU A 527 7.01 -8.50 16.48
CA LEU A 527 5.58 -8.77 16.54
C LEU A 527 5.15 -9.20 17.95
N GLU A 528 5.90 -10.10 18.59
CA GLU A 528 5.66 -10.55 19.95
C GLU A 528 5.69 -9.38 20.95
N MET A 529 6.68 -8.47 20.83
CA MET A 529 6.78 -7.29 21.69
C MET A 529 5.58 -6.34 21.53
N VAL A 530 5.12 -6.10 20.30
CA VAL A 530 3.94 -5.26 20.03
C VAL A 530 2.67 -5.91 20.56
N GLN A 531 2.48 -7.21 20.31
CA GLN A 531 1.32 -7.96 20.80
C GLN A 531 1.27 -7.97 22.33
N LYS A 532 2.40 -8.22 22.99
CA LYS A 532 2.52 -8.15 24.45
C LYS A 532 2.13 -6.78 25.00
N MET A 533 2.64 -5.70 24.40
CA MET A 533 2.29 -4.34 24.81
C MET A 533 0.80 -4.04 24.63
N ARG A 534 0.19 -4.45 23.50
CA ARG A 534 -1.25 -4.29 23.27
C ARG A 534 -2.09 -5.08 24.28
N LEU A 535 -1.68 -6.31 24.60
CA LEU A 535 -2.34 -7.13 25.61
C LEU A 535 -2.27 -6.49 27.00
N ASP A 536 -1.12 -5.94 27.39
CA ASP A 536 -0.94 -5.25 28.67
C ASP A 536 -1.77 -3.95 28.73
N HIS A 537 -1.85 -3.21 27.62
CA HIS A 537 -2.75 -2.05 27.48
C HIS A 537 -4.22 -2.45 27.62
N GLN A 538 -4.63 -3.54 26.97
CA GLN A 538 -6.00 -4.05 27.05
C GLN A 538 -6.37 -4.48 28.48
N LYS A 539 -5.47 -5.19 29.17
CA LYS A 539 -5.66 -5.57 30.59
C LYS A 539 -5.80 -4.35 31.49
N THR A 540 -4.95 -3.34 31.28
CA THR A 540 -5.00 -2.09 32.04
C THR A 540 -6.30 -1.33 31.78
N GLN A 541 -6.75 -1.28 30.53
CA GLN A 541 -8.00 -0.66 30.14
C GLN A 541 -9.21 -1.40 30.75
N GLN A 542 -9.26 -2.73 30.67
CA GLN A 542 -10.34 -3.52 31.27
C GLN A 542 -10.40 -3.34 32.79
N SER A 543 -9.24 -3.33 33.47
CA SER A 543 -9.16 -3.10 34.91
C SER A 543 -9.69 -1.72 35.32
N THR A 544 -9.33 -0.67 34.56
CA THR A 544 -9.82 0.69 34.81
C THR A 544 -11.31 0.86 34.50
N GLU A 545 -11.81 0.28 33.41
CA GLU A 545 -13.23 0.25 33.06
C GLU A 545 -14.06 -0.48 34.14
N TRP A 546 -13.56 -1.62 34.62
CA TRP A 546 -14.17 -2.36 35.71
C TRP A 546 -14.25 -1.53 37.00
N SER A 547 -13.15 -0.89 37.39
CA SER A 547 -13.11 -0.02 38.57
C SER A 547 -14.09 1.15 38.44
N ASN A 548 -14.15 1.79 37.27
CA ASN A 548 -15.06 2.91 37.01
C ASN A 548 -16.53 2.46 37.06
N GLN A 549 -16.85 1.30 36.48
CA GLN A 549 -18.22 0.75 36.53
C GLN A 549 -18.65 0.43 37.96
N MET A 550 -17.74 -0.11 38.77
CA MET A 550 -18.00 -0.37 40.19
C MET A 550 -18.28 0.92 40.96
N GLU A 551 -17.51 1.98 40.72
CA GLU A 551 -17.77 3.29 41.32
C GLU A 551 -19.11 3.88 40.87
N TYR A 552 -19.42 3.82 39.58
CA TYR A 552 -20.68 4.30 39.02
C TYR A 552 -21.88 3.58 39.65
N ASN A 553 -21.86 2.25 39.69
CA ASN A 553 -22.91 1.44 40.30
C ASN A 553 -23.12 1.81 41.77
N LYS A 554 -22.04 2.01 42.53
CA LYS A 554 -22.08 2.42 43.93
C LYS A 554 -22.72 3.80 44.10
N ARG A 555 -22.39 4.78 43.23
CA ARG A 555 -23.00 6.12 43.24
C ARG A 555 -24.49 6.05 42.89
N ALA A 556 -24.85 5.32 41.83
CA ALA A 556 -26.23 5.15 41.39
C ALA A 556 -27.10 4.50 42.47
N GLU A 557 -26.57 3.50 43.20
CA GLU A 557 -27.27 2.87 44.32
C GLU A 557 -27.52 3.88 45.46
N LEU A 558 -26.52 4.69 45.82
CA LEU A 558 -26.66 5.74 46.84
C LEU A 558 -27.69 6.80 46.44
N ASP A 559 -27.75 7.17 45.16
CA ASP A 559 -28.71 8.15 44.65
C ASP A 559 -30.13 7.60 44.58
N LEU A 560 -30.28 6.31 44.24
CA LEU A 560 -31.56 5.62 44.32
C LEU A 560 -32.08 5.57 45.76
N LYS A 561 -31.22 5.22 46.72
CA LYS A 561 -31.54 5.24 48.16
C LYS A 561 -31.96 6.64 48.61
N ARG A 562 -31.25 7.69 48.18
CA ARG A 562 -31.61 9.09 48.47
C ARG A 562 -32.97 9.47 47.88
N ARG A 563 -33.25 9.14 46.61
CA ARG A 563 -34.54 9.41 45.96
C ARG A 563 -35.69 8.70 46.65
N HIS A 564 -35.52 7.42 46.97
CA HIS A 564 -36.53 6.65 47.68
C HIS A 564 -36.85 7.25 49.06
N MET A 565 -35.82 7.65 49.81
CA MET A 565 -36.00 8.35 51.09
C MET A 565 -36.74 9.70 50.93
N MET A 566 -36.47 10.44 49.86
CA MET A 566 -37.17 11.70 49.58
C MET A 566 -38.64 11.49 49.18
N GLU A 567 -38.93 10.45 48.42
CA GLU A 567 -40.29 10.09 48.01
C GLU A 567 -41.16 9.66 49.20
N GLN A 568 -40.62 8.82 50.09
CA GLN A 568 -41.27 8.46 51.36
C GLN A 568 -41.60 9.70 52.21
N LYS A 569 -40.75 10.73 52.21
CA LYS A 569 -41.01 12.00 52.91
C LYS A 569 -42.09 12.87 52.25
N GLN A 570 -42.35 12.71 50.95
CA GLN A 570 -43.33 13.54 50.21
C GLN A 570 -44.75 12.96 50.20
N GLN A 571 -44.91 11.64 50.26
CA GLN A 571 -46.21 10.96 50.33
C GLN A 571 -47.23 11.55 51.34
N PRO A 572 -46.88 11.85 52.61
CA PRO A 572 -47.85 12.42 53.55
C PRO A 572 -48.28 13.86 53.21
N LYS A 573 -47.49 14.60 52.43
CA LYS A 573 -47.83 15.98 52.01
C LYS A 573 -48.81 15.99 50.84
N THR A 574 -48.66 15.07 49.89
CA THR A 574 -49.59 14.90 48.76
C THR A 574 -50.96 14.43 49.22
N LEU A 575 -51.03 13.54 50.22
CA LEU A 575 -52.29 13.10 50.82
C LEU A 575 -53.07 14.25 51.46
N LYS A 576 -52.41 15.09 52.27
CA LYS A 576 -53.04 16.28 52.88
C LYS A 576 -53.55 17.27 51.83
N ALA A 577 -52.86 17.41 50.70
CA ALA A 577 -53.29 18.29 49.62
C ALA A 577 -54.53 17.73 48.88
N GLN A 578 -54.61 16.42 48.68
CA GLN A 578 -55.79 15.77 48.08
C GLN A 578 -57.01 15.83 49.02
N GLU A 579 -56.81 15.59 50.31
CA GLU A 579 -57.87 15.72 51.33
C GLU A 579 -58.47 17.14 51.34
N LEU A 580 -57.61 18.17 51.26
CA LEU A 580 -58.05 19.57 51.22
C LEU A 580 -58.89 19.87 49.96
N LYS A 581 -58.56 19.25 48.83
CA LYS A 581 -59.31 19.40 47.57
C LYS A 581 -60.70 18.76 47.67
N ILE A 582 -60.81 17.56 48.24
CA ILE A 582 -62.09 16.88 48.49
C ILE A 582 -62.95 17.70 49.45
N LYS A 583 -62.36 18.23 50.53
CA LYS A 583 -63.05 19.14 51.48
C LYS A 583 -63.63 20.37 50.79
N LYS A 584 -62.87 21.00 49.90
CA LYS A 584 -63.31 22.18 49.15
C LYS A 584 -64.48 21.84 48.22
N GLN A 585 -64.38 20.75 47.47
CA GLN A 585 -65.45 20.28 46.57
C GLN A 585 -66.75 19.98 47.33
N PHE A 586 -66.66 19.35 48.50
CA PHE A 586 -67.83 19.09 49.35
C PHE A 586 -68.49 20.40 49.81
N HIS A 587 -67.72 21.36 50.31
CA HIS A 587 -68.24 22.66 50.76
C HIS A 587 -68.95 23.42 49.64
N ASP A 588 -68.38 23.41 48.44
CA ASP A 588 -68.97 24.08 47.28
C ASP A 588 -70.27 23.38 46.84
N THR A 589 -70.31 22.05 46.88
CA THR A 589 -71.50 21.26 46.55
C THR A 589 -72.64 21.52 47.54
N VAL A 590 -72.34 21.56 48.85
CA VAL A 590 -73.32 21.88 49.90
C VAL A 590 -73.92 23.28 49.69
N LYS A 591 -73.09 24.28 49.37
CA LYS A 591 -73.55 25.65 49.10
C LYS A 591 -74.49 25.71 47.89
N ILE A 592 -74.17 24.99 46.81
CA ILE A 592 -74.99 24.95 45.60
C ILE A 592 -76.34 24.29 45.89
N GLN A 593 -76.33 23.14 46.56
CA GLN A 593 -77.53 22.39 46.92
C GLN A 593 -78.44 23.19 47.85
N TYR A 594 -77.88 23.91 48.82
CA TYR A 594 -78.65 24.81 49.69
C TYR A 594 -79.33 25.95 48.92
N ARG A 595 -78.64 26.56 47.95
CA ARG A 595 -79.22 27.63 47.10
C ARG A 595 -80.34 27.10 46.22
N GLN A 596 -80.12 25.96 45.55
CA GLN A 596 -81.13 25.30 44.73
C GLN A 596 -82.37 24.93 45.55
N TYR A 597 -82.15 24.43 46.77
CA TYR A 597 -83.22 24.08 47.69
C TYR A 597 -84.06 25.28 48.12
N LYS A 598 -83.41 26.39 48.46
CA LYS A 598 -84.08 27.64 48.84
C LYS A 598 -84.90 28.22 47.68
N ALA A 599 -84.38 28.12 46.45
CA ALA A 599 -85.10 28.53 45.25
C ALA A 599 -86.33 27.65 45.00
N TYR A 600 -86.18 26.33 45.12
CA TYR A 600 -87.28 25.37 44.97
C TYR A 600 -88.37 25.56 46.04
N GLN A 601 -87.98 25.70 47.30
CA GLN A 601 -88.91 26.00 48.40
C GLN A 601 -89.69 27.29 48.14
N LYS A 602 -89.03 28.35 47.65
CA LYS A 602 -89.69 29.62 47.30
C LYS A 602 -90.69 29.46 46.16
N GLN A 603 -90.35 28.68 45.14
CA GLN A 603 -91.24 28.42 44.00
C GLN A 603 -92.49 27.65 44.41
N VAL A 604 -92.34 26.60 45.22
CA VAL A 604 -93.47 25.76 45.66
C VAL A 604 -94.42 26.51 46.61
N LEU A 605 -93.88 27.36 47.49
CA LEU A 605 -94.70 28.19 48.38
C LEU A 605 -95.48 29.30 47.64
N GLN A 606 -95.05 29.72 46.45
CA GLN A 606 -95.78 30.70 45.63
C GLN A 606 -97.01 30.10 44.95
N THR A 607 -97.01 28.78 44.68
CA THR A 607 -98.08 28.07 43.98
C THR A 607 -99.06 27.34 44.90
N ALA A 608 -98.77 27.23 46.21
CA ALA A 608 -99.57 26.48 47.16
C ALA A 608 -100.57 27.36 47.94
N PRO A 609 -101.78 26.85 48.27
CA PRO A 609 -102.76 27.55 49.11
C PRO A 609 -102.24 27.79 50.53
N LYS A 610 -102.60 28.93 51.13
CA LYS A 610 -102.03 29.42 52.40
C LYS A 610 -102.28 28.49 53.59
N GLU A 611 -103.33 27.66 53.56
CA GLU A 611 -103.59 26.67 54.62
C GLU A 611 -102.49 25.60 54.74
N ASN A 612 -101.79 25.29 53.64
CA ASN A 612 -100.82 24.18 53.58
C ASN A 612 -99.36 24.61 53.77
N HIS A 613 -99.09 25.91 53.90
CA HIS A 613 -97.71 26.44 53.94
C HIS A 613 -96.92 25.93 55.14
N LYS A 614 -97.56 25.68 56.28
CA LYS A 614 -96.87 25.25 57.50
C LYS A 614 -96.34 23.82 57.38
N GLU A 615 -97.14 22.89 56.87
CA GLU A 615 -96.74 21.50 56.63
C GLU A 615 -95.70 21.40 55.52
N LEU A 616 -95.85 22.15 54.43
CA LEU A 616 -94.87 22.22 53.35
C LEU A 616 -93.50 22.72 53.84
N ILE A 617 -93.46 23.71 54.74
CA ILE A 617 -92.18 24.21 55.29
C ILE A 617 -91.49 23.14 56.17
N GLU A 618 -92.24 22.34 56.92
CA GLU A 618 -91.67 21.24 57.71
C GLU A 618 -91.12 20.12 56.83
N THR A 619 -91.89 19.65 55.84
CA THR A 619 -91.40 18.64 54.89
C THR A 619 -90.17 19.14 54.14
N PHE A 620 -90.13 20.42 53.76
CA PHE A 620 -88.93 21.03 53.20
C PHE A 620 -87.77 21.14 54.19
N LYS A 621 -87.97 21.19 55.51
CA LYS A 621 -86.84 21.13 56.45
C LYS A 621 -86.27 19.72 56.54
N GLU A 622 -87.14 18.71 56.57
CA GLU A 622 -86.76 17.30 56.65
C GLU A 622 -86.01 16.85 55.39
N ASP A 623 -86.52 17.15 54.19
CA ASP A 623 -85.89 16.80 52.92
C ASP A 623 -84.52 17.47 52.74
N ARG A 624 -84.37 18.71 53.20
CA ARG A 624 -83.08 19.41 53.22
C ARG A 624 -82.09 18.69 54.13
N ASN A 625 -82.53 18.34 55.34
CA ASN A 625 -81.66 17.67 56.31
C ASN A 625 -81.23 16.29 55.79
N ARG A 626 -82.13 15.55 55.13
CA ARG A 626 -81.82 14.28 54.47
C ARG A 626 -80.78 14.44 53.35
N LYS A 627 -80.98 15.39 52.43
CA LYS A 627 -80.02 15.65 51.34
C LYS A 627 -78.65 16.09 51.84
N MET A 628 -78.59 16.85 52.93
CA MET A 628 -77.32 17.25 53.56
C MET A 628 -76.63 16.05 54.24
N ALA A 629 -77.40 15.13 54.82
CA ALA A 629 -76.86 13.90 55.38
C ALA A 629 -76.28 12.97 54.29
N ASP A 630 -76.98 12.83 53.15
CA ASP A 630 -76.50 12.03 52.01
C ASP A 630 -75.20 12.59 51.41
N LEU A 631 -75.09 13.91 51.26
CA LEU A 631 -73.85 14.57 50.82
C LEU A 631 -72.70 14.32 51.79
N LYS A 632 -72.96 14.35 53.09
CA LYS A 632 -71.95 14.08 54.12
C LYS A 632 -71.44 12.64 54.01
N LEU A 633 -72.33 11.68 53.79
CA LEU A 633 -71.97 10.28 53.57
C LEU A 633 -71.07 10.12 52.33
N GLN A 634 -71.38 10.82 51.22
CA GLN A 634 -70.55 10.79 50.01
C GLN A 634 -69.16 11.40 50.20
N TYR A 635 -69.05 12.45 51.02
CA TYR A 635 -67.76 13.02 51.40
C TYR A 635 -66.93 12.02 52.23
N ASP A 636 -67.53 11.40 53.24
CA ASP A 636 -66.85 10.41 54.08
C ASP A 636 -66.40 9.20 53.24
N GLN A 637 -67.23 8.76 52.29
CA GLN A 637 -66.89 7.71 51.31
C GLN A 637 -65.72 8.12 50.40
N SER A 638 -65.69 9.37 49.92
CA SER A 638 -64.61 9.86 49.04
C SER A 638 -63.27 9.96 49.76
N ILE A 639 -63.27 10.31 51.05
CA ILE A 639 -62.08 10.30 51.90
C ILE A 639 -61.61 8.87 52.15
N TYR A 640 -62.54 7.96 52.42
CA TYR A 640 -62.23 6.54 52.61
C TYR A 640 -61.61 5.91 51.36
N ASP A 641 -62.20 6.11 50.17
CA ASP A 641 -61.67 5.60 48.90
C ASP A 641 -60.28 6.17 48.56
N MET A 642 -60.02 7.44 48.90
CA MET A 642 -58.70 8.06 48.72
C MET A 642 -57.63 7.37 49.58
N LEU A 643 -57.96 7.05 50.84
CA LEU A 643 -57.05 6.35 51.75
C LEU A 643 -56.83 4.90 51.33
N GLN A 644 -57.87 4.23 50.80
CA GLN A 644 -57.80 2.82 50.40
C GLN A 644 -57.06 2.60 49.07
N ARG A 645 -57.07 3.57 48.14
CA ARG A 645 -56.31 3.48 46.88
C ARG A 645 -54.78 3.61 47.04
N GLN A 646 -54.29 3.90 48.25
CA GLN A 646 -52.85 4.04 48.53
C GLN A 646 -52.32 3.07 49.60
N SER A 647 -53.17 2.23 50.22
CA SER A 647 -52.73 1.03 50.95
C SER A 647 -52.46 -0.10 49.98
#